data_AF-A0A191Z0I3-F1
#
_entry.id   AF-A0A191Z0I3-F1
#
_cell.length_a   1.000
_cell.length_b   1.000
_cell.length_c   1.000
_cell.angle_alpha   90.00
_cell.angle_beta   90.00
_cell.angle_gamma   90.00
#
_symmetry.space_group_name_H-M   'P 1'
#
loop_
_entity.id
_entity.type
_entity.pdbx_description
1 polymer ?
#
loop_
_entity_poly.entity_id
_entity_poly.type
_entity_poly.pdbx_seq_one_letter_code
_entity_poly.pdbx_strand_id
1 'polypeptide(L)'
;MSPKTPSKPPVTKPPKPGSTNEPSIRPESDTSILAPHRVWPADAIVPLTSDMGPAVRPDVDLPIHPSIEITDLPTRTITSSLQSDTSLSKYWFSAKFLRGMQAPNDDGFRYIVGRKFVDVDDGGVVRTAHVDFDETLGVYRMKLLTEQLPSGPAVYKNEASLTWRLPPQISEKAVARHDLQTGSDSTTKRPAPSSSEPPETTVVPKRPRSSDTPTYVNQSLYTASMRSPDAQGYHELTPRWGSNQSDIRFAFQDRHGNWIQVDPPTGGFGSQPTHLTHWTDQEIWELYGIQGREIERFRSEAQALGKPPHWVEPNVTDDPVVNLVGDSLHWLHPTLTSNERQALLQSYNLLPSQLSRLQQHLQTELTLPPWVQAHKRMTEDVGNPLYLDQFSRDAINELNLKRDARHEGYDPETSLTPQLREALLVKLGYRRNKNNCLYRTDIPALFRGDERTPFELANDNTMLPRYAHSPGATTDKPISATFSLKEGLMYASAPDPEYLRFNSQLNKYPGKNTNDSDSDASDASDSDSSESSEWSDTGSPVPWDHERHYQPTRTRQTEMFLYALDTRTLEVVPHEENHNFNSAARDTPPTWFPDDDYEGLISVTKKGLEAGRVWLLNSALTKGANVKDIAQQAGSRGDKIEASTHAGHANKHEYDQLIDDVEAAGKPMLRLSGNKNEFAYDVIWP
;
A
#
# COMPACT_ATOMS: atom_id res chain seq x y z
N MET A 1 -6.54 -39.27 43.93
CA MET A 1 -5.28 -39.94 43.54
C MET A 1 -4.86 -39.37 42.19
N SER A 2 -3.60 -38.97 42.04
CA SER A 2 -2.95 -38.66 40.75
C SER A 2 -1.50 -39.15 40.84
N PRO A 3 -0.88 -39.69 39.77
CA PRO A 3 0.43 -40.33 39.89
C PRO A 3 1.59 -39.32 40.04
N LYS A 4 2.50 -39.57 40.99
CA LYS A 4 3.87 -39.02 40.98
C LYS A 4 4.81 -40.04 40.31
N THR A 5 5.82 -39.63 39.55
CA THR A 5 7.25 -39.45 39.92
C THR A 5 8.07 -39.50 38.60
N PRO A 6 9.41 -39.26 38.55
CA PRO A 6 10.38 -38.92 39.60
C PRO A 6 11.32 -37.71 39.31
N SER A 7 12.03 -37.25 40.35
CA SER A 7 13.22 -36.38 40.24
C SER A 7 14.51 -37.16 40.55
N LYS A 8 15.66 -36.76 39.97
CA LYS A 8 17.05 -37.19 40.31
C LYS A 8 18.06 -36.40 39.41
N PRO A 9 19.36 -36.31 39.75
CA PRO A 9 20.01 -35.83 40.99
C PRO A 9 21.07 -34.72 40.69
N PRO A 10 21.77 -34.12 41.68
CA PRO A 10 22.70 -33.00 41.43
C PRO A 10 24.12 -33.43 40.98
N VAL A 11 24.84 -32.54 40.29
CA VAL A 11 26.23 -32.74 39.83
C VAL A 11 27.20 -31.83 40.56
N THR A 12 28.31 -32.41 41.02
CA THR A 12 29.34 -31.78 41.88
C THR A 12 30.60 -31.38 41.07
N LYS A 13 31.22 -30.24 41.36
CA LYS A 13 32.57 -29.82 40.86
C LYS A 13 33.67 -30.53 41.68
N PRO A 14 34.86 -30.89 41.15
CA PRO A 14 36.00 -29.95 40.96
C PRO A 14 36.99 -30.41 39.82
N PRO A 15 38.29 -29.98 39.70
CA PRO A 15 39.04 -28.80 40.18
C PRO A 15 39.76 -27.99 39.06
N LYS A 16 40.52 -26.93 39.41
CA LYS A 16 41.50 -26.19 38.57
C LYS A 16 42.88 -26.90 38.54
N PRO A 17 43.66 -26.80 37.45
CA PRO A 17 44.84 -25.89 37.36
C PRO A 17 44.86 -25.13 36.02
N GLY A 18 45.79 -24.24 35.63
CA GLY A 18 47.01 -23.65 36.22
C GLY A 18 47.57 -22.59 35.23
N SER A 19 48.37 -21.62 35.68
CA SER A 19 48.73 -20.39 34.93
C SER A 19 50.02 -20.48 34.10
N THR A 20 50.03 -19.93 32.86
CA THR A 20 51.26 -19.38 32.22
C THR A 20 51.00 -18.23 31.21
N ASN A 21 51.49 -17.04 31.56
CA ASN A 21 52.07 -15.92 30.78
C ASN A 21 51.36 -15.19 29.60
N GLU A 22 51.34 -13.86 29.79
CA GLU A 22 51.38 -12.67 28.91
C GLU A 22 52.27 -12.71 27.64
N PRO A 23 52.21 -11.74 26.68
CA PRO A 23 51.98 -10.29 26.93
C PRO A 23 51.03 -9.48 26.03
N SER A 24 50.68 -8.30 26.56
CA SER A 24 49.94 -7.21 25.92
C SER A 24 50.89 -6.23 25.20
N ILE A 25 50.52 -5.75 24.00
CA ILE A 25 51.22 -4.67 23.27
C ILE A 25 50.19 -3.71 22.68
N ARG A 26 50.32 -2.41 23.01
CA ARG A 26 49.65 -1.28 22.34
C ARG A 26 50.32 -0.98 20.98
N PRO A 27 49.56 -0.37 20.05
CA PRO A 27 49.90 1.00 19.65
C PRO A 27 48.64 1.90 19.79
N GLU A 28 48.71 3.08 20.39
CA GLU A 28 49.42 4.30 19.94
C GLU A 28 48.90 4.82 18.60
N SER A 29 48.27 5.99 18.67
CA SER A 29 47.74 6.73 17.54
C SER A 29 48.87 7.46 16.85
N ASP A 30 48.95 7.36 15.52
CA ASP A 30 49.82 8.26 14.76
C ASP A 30 49.11 8.85 13.55
N THR A 31 49.49 10.09 13.25
CA THR A 31 48.78 10.99 12.35
C THR A 31 49.54 11.08 11.04
N SER A 32 48.93 10.83 9.87
CA SER A 32 49.10 11.67 8.66
C SER A 32 48.50 11.10 7.36
N ILE A 33 47.67 11.94 6.73
CA ILE A 33 47.70 12.34 5.31
C ILE A 33 47.70 11.23 4.23
N LEU A 34 46.57 11.12 3.52
CA LEU A 34 46.53 11.35 2.07
C LEU A 34 45.11 11.63 1.57
N ALA A 35 44.83 12.89 1.24
CA ALA A 35 43.62 13.31 0.53
C ALA A 35 43.97 13.62 -0.94
N PRO A 36 43.10 13.28 -1.91
CA PRO A 36 43.23 13.79 -3.27
C PRO A 36 42.58 15.17 -3.39
N HIS A 37 43.38 16.21 -3.58
CA HIS A 37 42.89 17.56 -3.90
C HIS A 37 42.30 17.63 -5.32
N ARG A 38 41.18 18.35 -5.47
CA ARG A 38 40.99 19.29 -6.59
C ARG A 38 40.37 20.62 -6.13
N VAL A 39 40.81 21.67 -6.81
CA VAL A 39 40.86 23.10 -6.43
C VAL A 39 40.88 23.86 -7.78
N TRP A 40 40.34 25.07 -8.03
CA TRP A 40 39.89 26.27 -7.28
C TRP A 40 38.70 26.90 -8.08
N PRO A 41 38.15 28.10 -7.79
CA PRO A 41 38.08 28.91 -6.56
C PRO A 41 36.66 29.49 -6.28
N ALA A 42 36.54 30.28 -5.21
CA ALA A 42 35.43 31.21 -4.97
C ALA A 42 35.77 32.62 -5.46
N ASP A 43 34.76 33.45 -5.73
CA ASP A 43 34.84 34.91 -5.64
C ASP A 43 33.69 35.41 -4.74
N ALA A 44 34.04 36.04 -3.63
CA ALA A 44 33.11 36.69 -2.72
C ALA A 44 33.46 38.19 -2.67
N ILE A 45 32.50 39.04 -3.03
CA ILE A 45 32.64 40.49 -2.91
C ILE A 45 31.66 40.99 -1.85
N VAL A 46 32.20 41.51 -0.76
CA VAL A 46 31.51 42.35 0.21
C VAL A 46 31.89 43.81 -0.07
N PRO A 47 30.95 44.75 0.04
CA PRO A 47 31.31 46.09 0.52
C PRO A 47 30.56 46.48 1.80
N LEU A 48 31.22 47.34 2.59
CA LEU A 48 30.77 47.89 3.86
C LEU A 48 30.09 49.26 3.67
N THR A 49 29.52 49.77 4.77
CA THR A 49 28.58 50.90 4.97
C THR A 49 29.03 52.34 4.61
N SER A 50 28.05 53.27 4.74
CA SER A 50 28.15 54.72 5.01
C SER A 50 28.17 55.65 3.76
N ASP A 51 27.58 56.86 3.72
CA ASP A 51 27.00 57.75 4.77
C ASP A 51 25.98 58.80 4.19
N MET A 52 25.41 59.67 5.07
CA MET A 52 24.67 60.95 4.88
C MET A 52 23.13 60.96 4.80
N GLY A 53 22.49 61.69 5.73
CA GLY A 53 21.03 61.94 5.88
C GLY A 53 20.52 63.28 5.27
N PRO A 54 19.53 64.02 5.86
CA PRO A 54 19.23 64.12 7.30
C PRO A 54 17.72 64.06 7.71
N ALA A 55 17.52 64.19 9.02
CA ALA A 55 16.31 63.99 9.83
C ALA A 55 15.10 64.94 9.65
N VAL A 56 13.91 64.43 10.03
CA VAL A 56 12.90 65.14 10.85
C VAL A 56 12.28 64.16 11.85
N ARG A 57 12.14 64.57 13.13
CA ARG A 57 11.15 64.03 14.09
C ARG A 57 10.13 65.14 14.40
N PRO A 58 8.89 64.80 14.75
CA PRO A 58 8.49 65.01 16.14
C PRO A 58 7.84 63.77 16.77
N ASP A 59 7.13 63.97 17.87
CA ASP A 59 6.98 63.04 19.01
C ASP A 59 5.51 62.98 19.50
N VAL A 60 5.22 62.10 20.47
CA VAL A 60 4.05 62.09 21.37
C VAL A 60 2.72 61.44 20.91
N ASP A 61 2.52 60.21 21.42
CA ASP A 61 1.32 59.61 22.08
C ASP A 61 -0.04 59.25 21.44
N LEU A 62 -0.56 58.15 22.03
CA LEU A 62 -1.93 57.62 22.17
C LEU A 62 -2.52 56.68 21.08
N PRO A 63 -3.31 55.64 21.51
CA PRO A 63 -3.59 54.47 20.69
C PRO A 63 -4.87 54.59 19.85
N ILE A 64 -4.80 54.09 18.61
CA ILE A 64 -5.99 53.87 17.77
C ILE A 64 -6.54 52.47 18.09
N HIS A 65 -7.55 52.41 18.97
CA HIS A 65 -8.48 51.29 18.99
C HIS A 65 -9.38 51.38 17.76
N PRO A 66 -9.49 50.35 16.90
CA PRO A 66 -10.59 50.28 15.94
C PRO A 66 -11.89 50.01 16.72
N SER A 67 -12.83 50.96 16.68
CA SER A 67 -14.18 50.74 17.22
C SER A 67 -14.86 49.58 16.51
N ILE A 68 -15.33 48.61 17.28
CA ILE A 68 -16.23 47.57 16.79
C ILE A 68 -17.64 48.15 16.79
N GLU A 69 -18.20 48.42 15.61
CA GLU A 69 -19.65 48.62 15.47
C GLU A 69 -20.36 47.29 15.70
N ILE A 70 -21.02 47.17 16.85
CA ILE A 70 -21.95 46.06 17.12
C ILE A 70 -23.19 46.31 16.29
N THR A 71 -23.31 45.60 15.17
CA THR A 71 -24.57 45.50 14.42
C THR A 71 -25.34 44.30 14.94
N ASP A 72 -26.48 44.52 15.58
CA ASP A 72 -27.34 43.44 16.06
C ASP A 72 -27.85 42.59 14.88
N LEU A 73 -27.50 41.29 14.90
CA LEU A 73 -28.05 40.31 13.96
C LEU A 73 -29.57 40.19 14.18
N PRO A 74 -30.39 40.19 13.11
CA PRO A 74 -31.84 40.10 13.27
C PRO A 74 -32.23 38.78 13.94
N THR A 75 -33.06 38.88 14.98
CA THR A 75 -33.65 37.72 15.67
C THR A 75 -34.51 36.93 14.67
N ARG A 76 -33.92 35.93 14.02
CA ARG A 76 -34.63 35.05 13.09
C ARG A 76 -35.19 33.87 13.86
N THR A 77 -36.50 33.95 14.12
CA THR A 77 -37.32 32.92 14.75
C THR A 77 -37.05 31.54 14.15
N ILE A 78 -37.02 30.51 15.00
CA ILE A 78 -36.94 29.10 14.60
C ILE A 78 -38.17 28.75 13.75
N THR A 79 -38.03 28.78 12.42
CA THR A 79 -38.89 28.09 11.45
C THR A 79 -38.29 28.21 10.04
N SER A 80 -38.34 27.13 9.26
CA SER A 80 -37.92 27.01 7.84
C SER A 80 -36.43 27.24 7.49
N SER A 81 -35.65 26.16 7.58
CA SER A 81 -34.50 25.94 6.67
C SER A 81 -34.26 24.44 6.40
N LEU A 82 -35.33 23.72 6.05
CA LEU A 82 -35.22 22.46 5.31
C LEU A 82 -34.95 22.80 3.83
N GLN A 83 -33.74 23.23 3.54
CA GLN A 83 -33.18 23.23 2.18
C GLN A 83 -31.79 22.63 2.26
N SER A 84 -31.66 21.47 1.64
CA SER A 84 -30.43 20.69 1.60
C SER A 84 -29.35 21.47 0.85
N ASP A 85 -28.25 21.78 1.53
CA ASP A 85 -27.04 22.27 0.88
C ASP A 85 -26.29 21.07 0.27
N THR A 86 -26.91 20.51 -0.79
CA THR A 86 -26.58 19.24 -1.45
C THR A 86 -25.35 19.33 -2.35
N SER A 87 -24.30 20.02 -1.89
CA SER A 87 -23.00 20.05 -2.55
C SER A 87 -22.26 18.73 -2.30
N LEU A 88 -22.67 17.69 -3.02
CA LEU A 88 -22.18 16.31 -2.92
C LEU A 88 -20.66 16.21 -3.14
N SER A 89 -20.06 17.24 -3.75
CA SER A 89 -18.62 17.39 -3.95
C SER A 89 -17.77 17.31 -2.67
N LYS A 90 -18.33 17.66 -1.49
CA LYS A 90 -17.56 17.66 -0.23
C LYS A 90 -17.21 16.26 0.29
N TYR A 91 -17.91 15.21 -0.16
CA TYR A 91 -17.67 13.82 0.27
C TYR A 91 -16.74 13.04 -0.68
N TRP A 92 -16.32 13.63 -1.80
CA TRP A 92 -15.46 12.97 -2.78
C TRP A 92 -13.98 13.17 -2.48
N PHE A 93 -13.21 12.09 -2.53
CA PHE A 93 -11.74 12.18 -2.45
C PHE A 93 -11.11 12.51 -3.80
N SER A 94 -9.96 13.20 -3.75
CA SER A 94 -9.17 13.49 -4.95
C SER A 94 -8.40 12.24 -5.40
N ALA A 95 -8.14 12.11 -6.71
CA ALA A 95 -7.34 11.01 -7.26
C ALA A 95 -5.91 10.88 -6.68
N LYS A 96 -5.40 11.93 -5.99
CA LYS A 96 -4.12 11.86 -5.26
C LYS A 96 -4.21 11.09 -3.94
N PHE A 97 -5.38 11.11 -3.29
CA PHE A 97 -5.67 10.34 -2.07
C PHE A 97 -5.87 8.85 -2.37
N LEU A 98 -6.25 8.51 -3.61
CA LEU A 98 -6.53 7.14 -4.06
C LEU A 98 -5.29 6.40 -4.60
N ARG A 99 -4.13 7.06 -4.67
CA ARG A 99 -2.89 6.44 -5.16
C ARG A 99 -2.31 5.54 -4.07
N GLY A 100 -2.27 4.23 -4.31
CA GLY A 100 -1.77 3.23 -3.37
C GLY A 100 -2.87 2.48 -2.61
N MET A 101 -4.15 2.90 -2.72
CA MET A 101 -5.25 2.15 -2.08
C MET A 101 -5.44 0.77 -2.73
N GLN A 102 -5.56 -0.27 -1.90
CA GLN A 102 -6.00 -1.60 -2.33
C GLN A 102 -7.35 -1.54 -3.05
N ALA A 103 -7.56 -2.51 -3.96
CA ALA A 103 -8.81 -2.69 -4.69
C ALA A 103 -9.99 -2.97 -3.72
N PRO A 104 -11.25 -2.74 -4.14
CA PRO A 104 -12.40 -3.11 -3.31
C PRO A 104 -12.44 -4.62 -3.08
N ASN A 105 -12.84 -5.04 -1.87
CA ASN A 105 -13.12 -6.44 -1.57
C ASN A 105 -14.40 -6.93 -2.29
N ASP A 106 -14.78 -8.20 -2.07
CA ASP A 106 -15.99 -8.80 -2.64
C ASP A 106 -17.30 -8.05 -2.26
N ASP A 107 -17.26 -7.24 -1.21
CA ASP A 107 -18.35 -6.35 -0.79
C ASP A 107 -18.31 -4.93 -1.37
N GLY A 108 -17.33 -4.64 -2.22
CA GLY A 108 -17.14 -3.32 -2.82
C GLY A 108 -16.62 -2.28 -1.81
N PHE A 109 -16.11 -2.72 -0.66
CA PHE A 109 -15.45 -1.87 0.33
C PHE A 109 -13.94 -1.84 0.11
N ARG A 110 -13.35 -0.66 0.21
CA ARG A 110 -11.93 -0.44 0.44
C ARG A 110 -11.73 -0.05 1.90
N TYR A 111 -10.56 -0.36 2.46
CA TYR A 111 -10.23 -0.03 3.84
C TYR A 111 -8.96 0.84 3.89
N ILE A 112 -8.94 1.82 4.78
CA ILE A 112 -7.72 2.53 5.21
C ILE A 112 -7.82 2.68 6.72
N VAL A 113 -6.88 2.09 7.48
CA VAL A 113 -6.77 2.25 8.94
C VAL A 113 -8.13 2.01 9.64
N GLY A 114 -8.77 0.87 9.32
CA GLY A 114 -10.08 0.46 9.85
C GLY A 114 -11.31 1.18 9.27
N ARG A 115 -11.14 2.29 8.53
CA ARG A 115 -12.25 3.08 7.98
C ARG A 115 -12.73 2.53 6.64
N LYS A 116 -14.05 2.53 6.41
CA LYS A 116 -14.69 1.99 5.20
C LYS A 116 -14.83 3.05 4.12
N PHE A 117 -14.46 2.69 2.90
CA PHE A 117 -14.60 3.51 1.70
C PHE A 117 -15.28 2.69 0.61
N VAL A 118 -16.00 3.35 -0.30
CA VAL A 118 -16.65 2.69 -1.44
C VAL A 118 -16.48 3.52 -2.71
N ASP A 119 -16.41 2.83 -3.84
CA ASP A 119 -16.37 3.44 -5.17
C ASP A 119 -17.81 3.64 -5.68
N VAL A 120 -18.29 4.87 -5.67
CA VAL A 120 -19.65 5.22 -6.07
C VAL A 120 -19.68 5.64 -7.54
N ASP A 121 -20.55 5.03 -8.33
CA ASP A 121 -20.88 5.49 -9.68
C ASP A 121 -21.88 6.67 -9.60
N ASP A 122 -21.40 7.87 -9.93
CA ASP A 122 -22.17 9.11 -10.02
C ASP A 122 -22.29 9.52 -11.50
N GLY A 123 -23.27 8.93 -12.20
CA GLY A 123 -23.61 9.29 -13.58
C GLY A 123 -22.60 8.83 -14.64
N GLY A 124 -21.94 7.68 -14.43
CA GLY A 124 -20.90 7.14 -15.31
C GLY A 124 -19.48 7.60 -14.93
N VAL A 125 -19.32 8.30 -13.80
CA VAL A 125 -18.02 8.67 -13.22
C VAL A 125 -17.90 8.02 -11.85
N VAL A 126 -16.97 7.08 -11.72
CA VAL A 126 -16.67 6.43 -10.44
C VAL A 126 -15.87 7.37 -9.55
N ARG A 127 -16.32 7.55 -8.30
CA ARG A 127 -15.67 8.39 -7.28
C ARG A 127 -15.69 7.70 -5.92
N THR A 128 -14.55 7.66 -5.26
CA THR A 128 -14.42 7.05 -3.93
C THR A 128 -14.89 8.02 -2.84
N ALA A 129 -15.65 7.50 -1.88
CA ALA A 129 -16.11 8.22 -0.70
C ALA A 129 -15.94 7.38 0.57
N HIS A 130 -15.80 8.06 1.71
CA HIS A 130 -15.80 7.45 3.04
C HIS A 130 -17.24 7.24 3.48
N VAL A 131 -17.52 6.07 4.04
CA VAL A 131 -18.87 5.66 4.42
C VAL A 131 -18.89 5.01 5.79
N ASP A 132 -20.04 5.11 6.43
CA ASP A 132 -20.32 4.42 7.67
C ASP A 132 -21.75 3.90 7.67
N PHE A 133 -22.04 2.94 8.55
CA PHE A 133 -23.37 2.37 8.68
C PHE A 133 -24.24 3.25 9.58
N ASP A 134 -25.34 3.76 9.05
CA ASP A 134 -26.33 4.49 9.83
C ASP A 134 -27.34 3.49 10.39
N GLU A 135 -27.12 3.05 11.63
CA GLU A 135 -27.98 2.10 12.34
C GLU A 135 -29.43 2.60 12.48
N THR A 136 -29.66 3.93 12.48
CA THR A 136 -31.02 4.49 12.60
C THR A 136 -31.83 4.35 11.32
N LEU A 137 -31.16 4.24 10.17
CA LEU A 137 -31.77 4.08 8.85
C LEU A 137 -31.51 2.72 8.20
N GLY A 138 -30.65 1.88 8.80
CA GLY A 138 -30.27 0.55 8.29
C GLY A 138 -29.50 0.57 6.97
N VAL A 139 -28.79 1.66 6.66
CA VAL A 139 -28.11 1.88 5.37
C VAL A 139 -26.73 2.49 5.53
N TYR A 140 -25.83 2.20 4.59
CA TYR A 140 -24.56 2.92 4.49
C TYR A 140 -24.77 4.34 3.96
N ARG A 141 -24.07 5.30 4.55
CA ARG A 141 -24.15 6.73 4.21
C ARG A 141 -22.76 7.32 4.09
N MET A 142 -22.61 8.29 3.18
CA MET A 142 -21.36 9.04 3.04
C MET A 142 -21.06 9.85 4.31
N LYS A 143 -19.79 9.91 4.71
CA LYS A 143 -19.32 10.52 5.96
C LYS A 143 -18.04 11.31 5.68
N LEU A 144 -17.95 12.57 6.09
CA LEU A 144 -16.67 13.29 6.06
C LEU A 144 -15.69 12.65 7.03
N LEU A 145 -14.38 12.70 6.77
CA LEU A 145 -13.36 12.20 7.72
C LEU A 145 -13.43 12.90 9.09
N THR A 146 -13.96 14.11 9.13
CA THR A 146 -14.13 14.93 10.34
C THR A 146 -15.47 14.73 11.05
N GLU A 147 -16.38 13.91 10.51
CA GLU A 147 -17.71 13.68 11.08
C GLU A 147 -17.72 12.45 12.00
N GLN A 148 -18.37 12.55 13.16
CA GLN A 148 -18.52 11.41 14.07
C GLN A 148 -19.63 10.45 13.61
N LEU A 149 -20.75 10.98 13.10
CA LEU A 149 -21.88 10.24 12.55
C LEU A 149 -22.06 10.56 11.06
N PRO A 150 -22.50 9.62 10.21
CA PRO A 150 -22.58 9.84 8.77
C PRO A 150 -23.69 10.84 8.40
N SER A 151 -23.31 12.04 7.95
CA SER A 151 -24.28 13.11 7.61
C SER A 151 -24.71 13.10 6.13
N GLY A 152 -23.95 12.44 5.25
CA GLY A 152 -24.15 12.45 3.81
C GLY A 152 -25.31 11.60 3.29
N PRO A 153 -25.51 11.55 1.96
CA PRO A 153 -26.56 10.74 1.35
C PRO A 153 -26.29 9.25 1.53
N ALA A 154 -27.36 8.45 1.49
CA ALA A 154 -27.28 7.00 1.47
C ALA A 154 -26.69 6.46 0.17
N VAL A 155 -25.98 5.34 0.27
CA VAL A 155 -25.36 4.63 -0.86
C VAL A 155 -25.70 3.14 -0.78
N TYR A 156 -25.81 2.49 -1.95
CA TYR A 156 -26.21 1.09 -2.05
C TYR A 156 -25.26 0.33 -2.99
N LYS A 157 -24.82 -0.88 -2.60
CA LYS A 157 -24.00 -1.78 -3.45
C LYS A 157 -24.76 -2.12 -4.74
N ASN A 158 -24.07 -2.15 -5.88
CA ASN A 158 -24.63 -2.69 -7.11
C ASN A 158 -24.51 -4.23 -7.11
N GLU A 159 -25.57 -4.95 -7.47
CA GLU A 159 -25.53 -6.43 -7.45
C GLU A 159 -24.64 -7.04 -8.54
N ALA A 160 -24.27 -6.27 -9.56
CA ALA A 160 -23.49 -6.71 -10.73
C ALA A 160 -22.07 -6.11 -10.81
N SER A 161 -21.64 -5.34 -9.80
CA SER A 161 -20.30 -4.73 -9.77
C SER A 161 -19.83 -4.45 -8.34
N LEU A 162 -18.52 -4.29 -8.15
CA LEU A 162 -17.92 -3.86 -6.87
C LEU A 162 -18.14 -2.36 -6.57
N THR A 163 -18.97 -1.67 -7.35
CA THR A 163 -19.27 -0.25 -7.17
C THR A 163 -20.61 -0.05 -6.46
N TRP A 164 -20.78 1.13 -5.89
CA TRP A 164 -21.97 1.56 -5.18
C TRP A 164 -22.71 2.63 -5.99
N ARG A 165 -23.97 2.93 -5.65
CA ARG A 165 -24.78 3.95 -6.31
C ARG A 165 -25.51 4.84 -5.31
N LEU A 166 -25.70 6.10 -5.69
CA LEU A 166 -26.61 7.03 -5.03
C LEU A 166 -28.07 6.71 -5.42
N PRO A 167 -29.07 7.01 -4.57
CA PRO A 167 -30.47 6.90 -4.94
C PRO A 167 -30.80 7.87 -6.10
N PRO A 168 -31.66 7.47 -7.05
CA PRO A 168 -32.02 8.31 -8.19
C PRO A 168 -32.71 9.60 -7.71
N GLN A 169 -32.10 10.74 -8.02
CA GLN A 169 -32.67 12.05 -7.74
C GLN A 169 -33.93 12.25 -8.59
N ILE A 170 -35.11 12.11 -7.98
CA ILE A 170 -36.39 12.41 -8.63
C ILE A 170 -36.46 13.92 -8.83
N SER A 171 -36.02 14.39 -9.99
CA SER A 171 -36.19 15.78 -10.40
C SER A 171 -37.67 16.01 -10.71
N GLU A 172 -38.40 16.60 -9.77
CA GLU A 172 -39.77 17.07 -9.99
C GLU A 172 -39.77 18.17 -11.08
N LYS A 173 -40.00 17.76 -12.33
CA LYS A 173 -40.47 18.67 -13.38
C LYS A 173 -41.96 18.44 -13.62
N ALA A 174 -42.72 19.48 -13.33
CA ALA A 174 -44.17 19.49 -13.39
C ALA A 174 -44.70 19.09 -14.77
N VAL A 175 -45.77 18.30 -14.76
CA VAL A 175 -46.54 17.91 -15.94
C VAL A 175 -47.31 19.11 -16.48
N ALA A 176 -47.11 19.42 -17.76
CA ALA A 176 -48.05 20.19 -18.56
C ALA A 176 -48.27 19.46 -19.90
N ARG A 177 -49.48 18.97 -20.11
CA ARG A 177 -49.90 18.24 -21.32
C ARG A 177 -50.37 19.24 -22.39
N HIS A 178 -50.14 18.94 -23.67
CA HIS A 178 -51.26 18.71 -24.59
C HIS A 178 -50.84 18.04 -25.91
N ASP A 179 -51.84 17.42 -26.53
CA ASP A 179 -51.76 16.44 -27.61
C ASP A 179 -51.85 17.09 -29.01
N LEU A 180 -51.34 16.41 -30.06
CA LEU A 180 -52.15 15.75 -31.11
C LEU A 180 -51.32 15.36 -32.38
N GLN A 181 -51.11 14.04 -32.53
CA GLN A 181 -51.55 13.21 -33.66
C GLN A 181 -51.15 13.45 -35.15
N THR A 182 -50.80 12.32 -35.81
CA THR A 182 -50.56 12.11 -37.27
C THR A 182 -49.25 12.72 -37.82
N GLY A 183 -48.52 12.14 -38.80
CA GLY A 183 -48.64 10.88 -39.56
C GLY A 183 -47.80 10.94 -40.85
N SER A 184 -47.59 9.81 -41.56
CA SER A 184 -47.14 9.69 -42.97
C SER A 184 -45.65 9.95 -43.35
N ASP A 185 -44.99 8.85 -43.77
CA ASP A 185 -44.27 8.62 -45.05
C ASP A 185 -43.01 9.38 -45.53
N SER A 186 -41.93 8.57 -45.67
CA SER A 186 -41.15 8.34 -46.92
C SER A 186 -40.15 9.38 -47.49
N THR A 187 -38.92 8.89 -47.77
CA THR A 187 -38.00 9.20 -48.91
C THR A 187 -37.58 10.68 -49.18
N THR A 188 -36.39 11.06 -49.65
CA THR A 188 -35.61 10.62 -50.84
C THR A 188 -34.24 11.38 -50.78
N LYS A 189 -33.04 10.76 -50.78
CA LYS A 189 -32.20 10.26 -51.91
C LYS A 189 -31.26 11.27 -52.61
N ARG A 190 -29.93 11.04 -52.47
CA ARG A 190 -28.80 11.38 -53.39
C ARG A 190 -28.39 12.88 -53.60
N PRO A 191 -27.22 13.20 -54.23
CA PRO A 191 -26.24 12.32 -54.90
C PRO A 191 -24.75 12.46 -54.51
N ALA A 192 -23.96 11.48 -54.96
CA ALA A 192 -22.50 11.55 -55.16
C ALA A 192 -22.16 11.50 -56.67
N PRO A 193 -20.97 11.93 -57.11
CA PRO A 193 -20.44 11.69 -58.46
C PRO A 193 -19.40 10.56 -58.53
N SER A 194 -19.16 10.05 -59.74
CA SER A 194 -18.47 8.78 -60.01
C SER A 194 -17.06 8.91 -60.61
N SER A 195 -16.17 7.99 -60.19
CA SER A 195 -15.36 7.07 -61.01
C SER A 195 -14.32 7.54 -62.07
N SER A 196 -13.06 7.12 -61.87
CA SER A 196 -12.09 6.78 -62.93
C SER A 196 -10.94 5.92 -62.38
N GLU A 197 -10.54 4.86 -63.11
CA GLU A 197 -9.44 3.91 -62.86
C GLU A 197 -8.51 3.85 -64.10
N PRO A 198 -7.31 3.24 -64.06
CA PRO A 198 -6.22 3.33 -63.08
C PRO A 198 -4.89 3.70 -63.80
N PRO A 199 -3.72 3.61 -63.13
CA PRO A 199 -2.76 2.60 -63.60
C PRO A 199 -2.03 1.85 -62.49
N GLU A 200 -1.33 0.78 -62.86
CA GLU A 200 -0.60 -0.13 -61.98
C GLU A 200 0.51 0.57 -61.17
N THR A 201 0.59 0.27 -59.86
CA THR A 201 1.85 0.31 -59.11
C THR A 201 1.78 -0.72 -57.99
N THR A 202 2.84 -1.50 -57.82
CA THR A 202 2.93 -2.67 -56.94
C THR A 202 2.52 -2.37 -55.50
N VAL A 203 1.40 -2.92 -55.05
CA VAL A 203 0.98 -2.89 -53.65
C VAL A 203 1.72 -4.00 -52.89
N VAL A 204 2.74 -3.61 -52.11
CA VAL A 204 3.20 -4.42 -50.99
C VAL A 204 2.03 -4.56 -50.01
N PRO A 205 1.59 -5.78 -49.65
CA PRO A 205 0.44 -5.94 -48.76
C PRO A 205 0.76 -5.34 -47.39
N LYS A 206 -0.05 -4.37 -46.97
CA LYS A 206 0.05 -3.78 -45.64
C LYS A 206 -0.28 -4.84 -44.59
N ARG A 207 0.59 -4.95 -43.58
CA ARG A 207 0.42 -5.71 -42.35
C ARG A 207 -1.04 -5.61 -41.83
N PRO A 208 -1.75 -6.73 -41.60
CA PRO A 208 -2.97 -6.72 -40.80
C PRO A 208 -2.60 -6.35 -39.37
N ARG A 209 -3.27 -5.35 -38.79
CA ARG A 209 -3.31 -5.15 -37.35
C ARG A 209 -4.60 -5.76 -36.84
N SER A 210 -4.49 -6.81 -36.04
CA SER A 210 -5.64 -7.36 -35.30
C SER A 210 -5.93 -6.43 -34.12
N SER A 211 -6.76 -5.41 -34.36
CA SER A 211 -7.27 -4.51 -33.32
C SER A 211 -8.77 -4.75 -33.06
N ASP A 212 -9.18 -6.02 -33.10
CA ASP A 212 -10.55 -6.42 -32.79
C ASP A 212 -10.70 -6.58 -31.27
N THR A 213 -11.73 -5.94 -30.72
CA THR A 213 -12.11 -6.11 -29.31
C THR A 213 -12.54 -7.56 -29.08
N PRO A 214 -12.02 -8.27 -28.05
CA PRO A 214 -12.34 -9.67 -27.82
C PRO A 214 -13.84 -9.89 -27.65
N THR A 215 -14.38 -10.84 -28.42
CA THR A 215 -15.82 -11.18 -28.36
C THR A 215 -16.07 -12.20 -27.27
N TYR A 216 -16.48 -11.73 -26.10
CA TYR A 216 -16.83 -12.60 -24.97
C TYR A 216 -18.11 -13.39 -25.23
N VAL A 217 -18.09 -14.69 -24.95
CA VAL A 217 -19.27 -15.55 -25.05
C VAL A 217 -20.12 -15.40 -23.79
N ASN A 218 -21.41 -15.13 -23.97
CA ASN A 218 -22.34 -14.99 -22.85
C ASN A 218 -22.58 -16.35 -22.14
N GLN A 219 -21.99 -16.49 -20.95
CA GLN A 219 -22.05 -17.69 -20.12
C GLN A 219 -23.47 -18.02 -19.60
N SER A 220 -24.43 -17.08 -19.64
CA SER A 220 -25.84 -17.35 -19.32
C SER A 220 -26.60 -18.03 -20.47
N LEU A 221 -26.08 -17.95 -21.70
CA LEU A 221 -26.66 -18.57 -22.90
C LEU A 221 -25.93 -19.84 -23.33
N TYR A 222 -24.66 -20.00 -22.94
CA TYR A 222 -23.80 -21.11 -23.36
C TYR A 222 -23.24 -21.89 -22.15
N THR A 223 -22.84 -23.13 -22.40
CA THR A 223 -22.09 -23.97 -21.45
C THR A 223 -21.03 -24.76 -22.20
N ALA A 224 -19.89 -25.03 -21.55
CA ALA A 224 -18.88 -25.91 -22.10
C ALA A 224 -19.42 -27.36 -22.20
N SER A 225 -19.07 -28.05 -23.29
CA SER A 225 -19.35 -29.47 -23.48
C SER A 225 -18.50 -30.31 -22.52
N MET A 226 -18.94 -31.53 -22.21
CA MET A 226 -18.19 -32.46 -21.34
C MET A 226 -16.83 -32.91 -21.91
N ARG A 227 -16.49 -32.49 -23.12
CA ARG A 227 -15.22 -32.79 -23.82
C ARG A 227 -14.23 -31.62 -23.79
N SER A 228 -14.59 -30.53 -23.10
CA SER A 228 -13.82 -29.27 -23.06
C SER A 228 -13.07 -29.11 -21.73
N PRO A 229 -11.88 -28.47 -21.73
CA PRO A 229 -11.09 -28.10 -22.90
C PRO A 229 -10.51 -29.33 -23.61
N ASP A 230 -10.19 -29.21 -24.90
CA ASP A 230 -9.36 -30.20 -25.60
C ASP A 230 -7.86 -30.00 -25.34
N ALA A 231 -7.03 -30.89 -25.87
CA ALA A 231 -5.57 -30.85 -25.69
C ALA A 231 -4.86 -29.68 -26.42
N GLN A 232 -5.60 -28.84 -27.16
CA GLN A 232 -5.12 -27.61 -27.77
C GLN A 232 -5.70 -26.35 -27.09
N GLY A 233 -6.51 -26.53 -26.04
CA GLY A 233 -7.12 -25.48 -25.22
C GLY A 233 -8.54 -25.06 -25.62
N TYR A 234 -9.09 -25.57 -26.72
CA TYR A 234 -10.42 -25.14 -27.18
C TYR A 234 -11.52 -25.62 -26.22
N HIS A 235 -12.46 -24.73 -25.93
CA HIS A 235 -13.76 -25.06 -25.36
C HIS A 235 -14.82 -25.12 -26.47
N GLU A 236 -15.45 -26.28 -26.63
CA GLU A 236 -16.66 -26.47 -27.42
C GLU A 236 -17.87 -26.04 -26.58
N LEU A 237 -18.51 -24.93 -26.94
CA LEU A 237 -19.61 -24.33 -26.19
C LEU A 237 -20.95 -24.64 -26.87
N THR A 238 -21.85 -25.29 -26.14
CA THR A 238 -23.22 -25.60 -26.60
C THR A 238 -24.24 -24.64 -25.98
N PRO A 239 -25.34 -24.31 -26.69
CA PRO A 239 -26.44 -23.53 -26.13
C PRO A 239 -27.05 -24.19 -24.89
N ARG A 240 -27.34 -23.40 -23.85
CA ARG A 240 -28.09 -23.87 -22.66
C ARG A 240 -29.54 -24.16 -23.02
N TRP A 241 -30.12 -25.14 -22.34
CA TRP A 241 -31.53 -25.53 -22.49
C TRP A 241 -32.45 -24.32 -22.27
N GLY A 242 -33.28 -24.01 -23.27
CA GLY A 242 -34.23 -22.89 -23.23
C GLY A 242 -33.70 -21.58 -23.83
N SER A 243 -32.45 -21.54 -24.31
CA SER A 243 -31.96 -20.43 -25.13
C SER A 243 -32.47 -20.54 -26.58
N ASN A 244 -32.61 -19.39 -27.26
CA ASN A 244 -32.98 -19.33 -28.69
C ASN A 244 -31.77 -19.53 -29.63
N GLN A 245 -30.65 -20.07 -29.13
CA GLN A 245 -29.43 -20.31 -29.91
C GLN A 245 -29.36 -21.79 -30.28
N SER A 246 -28.99 -22.11 -31.52
CA SER A 246 -28.77 -23.48 -32.00
C SER A 246 -27.30 -23.85 -32.19
N ASP A 247 -26.44 -22.84 -32.31
CA ASP A 247 -25.14 -23.02 -32.94
C ASP A 247 -24.04 -23.25 -31.90
N ILE A 248 -23.20 -24.26 -32.15
CA ILE A 248 -22.00 -24.55 -31.38
C ILE A 248 -20.98 -23.42 -31.61
N ARG A 249 -20.36 -22.93 -30.54
CA ARG A 249 -19.28 -21.94 -30.60
C ARG A 249 -17.98 -22.54 -30.07
N PHE A 250 -16.85 -21.97 -30.47
CA PHE A 250 -15.54 -22.30 -29.93
C PHE A 250 -14.97 -21.08 -29.19
N ALA A 251 -14.22 -21.34 -28.13
CA ALA A 251 -13.60 -20.31 -27.30
C ALA A 251 -12.30 -20.79 -26.68
N PHE A 252 -11.40 -19.87 -26.37
CA PHE A 252 -10.36 -20.06 -25.35
C PHE A 252 -10.80 -19.40 -24.04
N GLN A 253 -10.21 -19.80 -22.92
CA GLN A 253 -10.36 -19.07 -21.65
C GLN A 253 -9.28 -17.99 -21.52
N ASP A 254 -9.68 -16.79 -21.10
CA ASP A 254 -8.72 -15.81 -20.58
C ASP A 254 -8.26 -16.15 -19.16
N ARG A 255 -7.24 -15.43 -18.67
CA ARG A 255 -6.72 -15.55 -17.30
C ARG A 255 -7.73 -15.30 -16.17
N HIS A 256 -8.92 -14.79 -16.47
CA HIS A 256 -10.01 -14.58 -15.53
C HIS A 256 -11.12 -15.65 -15.68
N GLY A 257 -10.89 -16.67 -16.52
CA GLY A 257 -11.82 -17.77 -16.78
C GLY A 257 -12.93 -17.44 -17.79
N ASN A 258 -12.92 -16.25 -18.40
CA ASN A 258 -13.94 -15.86 -19.37
C ASN A 258 -13.70 -16.54 -20.72
N TRP A 259 -14.77 -17.00 -21.36
CA TRP A 259 -14.70 -17.53 -22.73
C TRP A 259 -14.63 -16.40 -23.76
N ILE A 260 -13.49 -16.29 -24.44
CA ILE A 260 -13.32 -15.42 -25.62
C ILE A 260 -13.57 -16.28 -26.86
N GLN A 261 -14.56 -15.89 -27.67
CA GLN A 261 -14.95 -16.61 -28.87
C GLN A 261 -13.82 -16.61 -29.89
N VAL A 262 -13.51 -17.78 -30.44
CA VAL A 262 -12.53 -17.96 -31.52
C VAL A 262 -13.09 -18.77 -32.68
N ASP A 263 -12.38 -18.73 -33.80
CA ASP A 263 -12.64 -19.60 -34.94
C ASP A 263 -12.49 -21.09 -34.57
N PRO A 264 -13.28 -22.00 -35.18
CA PRO A 264 -13.16 -23.43 -34.94
C PRO A 264 -11.77 -23.97 -35.37
N PRO A 265 -11.23 -24.98 -34.67
CA PRO A 265 -10.00 -25.64 -35.08
C PRO A 265 -10.17 -26.29 -36.46
N THR A 266 -9.25 -25.99 -37.38
CA THR A 266 -9.35 -26.38 -38.80
C THR A 266 -9.40 -27.90 -39.01
N GLY A 267 -8.70 -28.67 -38.18
CA GLY A 267 -8.73 -30.14 -38.17
C GLY A 267 -9.94 -30.75 -37.43
N GLY A 268 -10.81 -29.93 -36.84
CA GLY A 268 -11.90 -30.34 -35.95
C GLY A 268 -11.51 -30.39 -34.48
N PHE A 269 -12.51 -30.40 -33.60
CA PHE A 269 -12.32 -30.38 -32.14
C PHE A 269 -11.55 -31.61 -31.64
N GLY A 270 -10.53 -31.41 -30.81
CA GLY A 270 -9.63 -32.46 -30.32
C GLY A 270 -8.59 -32.96 -31.34
N SER A 271 -8.54 -32.38 -32.55
CA SER A 271 -7.49 -32.71 -33.53
C SER A 271 -6.10 -32.35 -33.01
N GLN A 272 -5.09 -33.12 -33.44
CA GLN A 272 -3.70 -32.91 -33.03
C GLN A 272 -2.90 -32.28 -34.18
N PRO A 273 -2.07 -31.26 -33.91
CA PRO A 273 -1.26 -30.62 -34.93
C PRO A 273 -0.18 -31.57 -35.47
N THR A 274 0.20 -31.40 -36.73
CA THR A 274 1.29 -32.16 -37.37
C THR A 274 2.66 -31.46 -37.27
N HIS A 275 2.65 -30.15 -37.02
CA HIS A 275 3.83 -29.29 -36.94
C HIS A 275 3.79 -28.48 -35.64
N LEU A 276 4.96 -28.18 -35.08
CA LEU A 276 5.09 -27.38 -33.86
C LEU A 276 4.29 -27.97 -32.68
N THR A 277 4.31 -29.30 -32.52
CA THR A 277 3.43 -30.08 -31.62
C THR A 277 3.61 -29.80 -30.12
N HIS A 278 4.60 -28.99 -29.76
CA HIS A 278 4.94 -28.55 -28.41
C HIS A 278 4.38 -27.16 -28.07
N TRP A 279 3.62 -26.56 -28.99
CA TRP A 279 2.73 -25.42 -28.74
C TRP A 279 1.28 -25.90 -28.88
N THR A 280 0.43 -25.47 -27.96
CA THR A 280 -1.03 -25.55 -28.10
C THR A 280 -1.56 -24.40 -28.96
N ASP A 281 -2.75 -24.56 -29.55
CA ASP A 281 -3.39 -23.46 -30.26
C ASP A 281 -3.72 -22.29 -29.32
N GLN A 282 -4.07 -22.57 -28.05
CA GLN A 282 -4.26 -21.55 -27.03
C GLN A 282 -3.00 -20.71 -26.76
N GLU A 283 -1.83 -21.33 -26.53
CA GLU A 283 -0.57 -20.58 -26.33
C GLU A 283 -0.22 -19.70 -27.54
N ILE A 284 -0.48 -20.19 -28.75
CA ILE A 284 -0.27 -19.42 -30.00
C ILE A 284 -1.26 -18.25 -30.09
N TRP A 285 -2.52 -18.44 -29.70
CA TRP A 285 -3.54 -17.39 -29.68
C TRP A 285 -3.26 -16.34 -28.59
N GLU A 286 -2.92 -16.74 -27.37
CA GLU A 286 -2.55 -15.84 -26.28
C GLU A 286 -1.36 -14.96 -26.69
N LEU A 287 -0.31 -15.59 -27.23
CA LEU A 287 0.92 -14.89 -27.56
C LEU A 287 0.85 -14.06 -28.85
N TYR A 288 0.17 -14.51 -29.91
CA TYR A 288 0.20 -13.82 -31.22
C TYR A 288 -1.16 -13.27 -31.68
N GLY A 289 -2.25 -13.52 -30.96
CA GLY A 289 -3.60 -13.06 -31.31
C GLY A 289 -4.18 -13.70 -32.59
N ILE A 290 -3.61 -14.82 -33.05
CA ILE A 290 -4.05 -15.53 -34.26
C ILE A 290 -4.94 -16.73 -33.93
N GLN A 291 -5.82 -17.11 -34.85
CA GLN A 291 -6.82 -18.18 -34.62
C GLN A 291 -7.14 -18.98 -35.90
N GLY A 292 -7.77 -20.14 -35.72
CA GLY A 292 -8.30 -20.96 -36.82
C GLY A 292 -7.24 -21.32 -37.87
N ARG A 293 -7.46 -20.89 -39.13
CA ARG A 293 -6.56 -21.21 -40.26
C ARG A 293 -5.21 -20.50 -40.18
N GLU A 294 -5.11 -19.38 -39.49
CA GLU A 294 -3.83 -18.67 -39.35
C GLU A 294 -2.84 -19.44 -38.46
N ILE A 295 -3.35 -20.23 -37.49
CA ILE A 295 -2.54 -21.10 -36.66
C ILE A 295 -1.89 -22.22 -37.50
N GLU A 296 -2.60 -22.86 -38.43
CA GLU A 296 -1.99 -23.90 -39.29
C GLU A 296 -0.84 -23.33 -40.14
N ARG A 297 -1.04 -22.13 -40.69
CA ARG A 297 -0.02 -21.39 -41.44
C ARG A 297 1.18 -21.06 -40.57
N PHE A 298 0.93 -20.51 -39.38
CA PHE A 298 1.96 -20.20 -38.39
C PHE A 298 2.77 -21.44 -38.02
N ARG A 299 2.12 -22.55 -37.65
CA ARG A 299 2.78 -23.82 -37.28
C ARG A 299 3.69 -24.33 -38.40
N SER A 300 3.24 -24.27 -39.65
CA SER A 300 4.01 -24.73 -40.81
C SER A 300 5.24 -23.84 -41.10
N GLU A 301 5.05 -22.51 -41.11
CA GLU A 301 6.16 -21.57 -41.33
C GLU A 301 7.16 -21.58 -40.16
N ALA A 302 6.68 -21.60 -38.91
CA ALA A 302 7.51 -21.62 -37.71
C ALA A 302 8.35 -22.89 -37.60
N GLN A 303 7.77 -24.07 -37.89
CA GLN A 303 8.49 -25.34 -37.86
C GLN A 303 9.62 -25.40 -38.90
N ALA A 304 9.47 -24.71 -40.04
CA ALA A 304 10.50 -24.59 -41.07
C ALA A 304 11.58 -23.54 -40.74
N LEU A 305 11.23 -22.48 -40.00
CA LEU A 305 12.15 -21.42 -39.60
C LEU A 305 12.88 -21.68 -38.27
N GLY A 306 12.33 -22.53 -37.40
CA GLY A 306 12.81 -22.74 -36.02
C GLY A 306 12.57 -21.56 -35.08
N LYS A 307 11.73 -20.60 -35.47
CA LYS A 307 11.44 -19.34 -34.77
C LYS A 307 10.11 -18.72 -35.26
N PRO A 308 9.58 -17.65 -34.63
CA PRO A 308 8.37 -16.97 -35.12
C PRO A 308 8.46 -16.51 -36.59
N PRO A 309 7.38 -16.66 -37.39
CA PRO A 309 7.28 -16.07 -38.71
C PRO A 309 7.26 -14.54 -38.68
N HIS A 310 7.93 -13.89 -39.64
CA HIS A 310 8.10 -12.41 -39.66
C HIS A 310 6.80 -11.59 -39.87
N TRP A 311 5.65 -12.23 -40.09
CA TRP A 311 4.36 -11.56 -40.27
C TRP A 311 3.52 -11.46 -38.98
N VAL A 312 3.89 -12.20 -37.93
CA VAL A 312 3.34 -12.03 -36.58
C VAL A 312 4.32 -11.25 -35.68
N GLU A 313 3.77 -10.60 -34.66
CA GLU A 313 4.54 -10.06 -33.52
C GLU A 313 3.89 -10.59 -32.24
N PRO A 314 4.68 -10.92 -31.19
CA PRO A 314 4.12 -11.33 -29.91
C PRO A 314 3.42 -10.15 -29.21
N ASN A 315 2.33 -10.45 -28.52
CA ASN A 315 1.62 -9.58 -27.59
C ASN A 315 2.42 -9.48 -26.29
N VAL A 316 3.45 -8.65 -26.30
CA VAL A 316 4.33 -8.43 -25.15
C VAL A 316 3.57 -7.70 -24.04
N THR A 317 3.60 -8.25 -22.82
CA THR A 317 3.10 -7.59 -21.60
C THR A 317 4.17 -6.69 -20.99
N ASP A 318 3.84 -5.86 -19.99
CA ASP A 318 4.84 -5.08 -19.27
C ASP A 318 5.72 -5.92 -18.31
N ASP A 319 5.44 -7.22 -18.15
CA ASP A 319 6.15 -8.15 -17.24
C ASP A 319 7.23 -8.97 -18.00
N PRO A 320 8.54 -8.75 -17.74
CA PRO A 320 9.60 -9.48 -18.43
C PRO A 320 9.60 -10.99 -18.16
N VAL A 321 9.17 -11.44 -16.99
CA VAL A 321 9.15 -12.86 -16.58
C VAL A 321 8.09 -13.61 -17.39
N VAL A 322 6.87 -13.08 -17.46
CA VAL A 322 5.76 -13.66 -18.25
C VAL A 322 6.17 -13.76 -19.72
N ASN A 323 6.73 -12.69 -20.29
CA ASN A 323 7.18 -12.68 -21.68
C ASN A 323 8.30 -13.69 -21.95
N LEU A 324 9.30 -13.78 -21.06
CA LEU A 324 10.42 -14.72 -21.21
C LEU A 324 9.95 -16.18 -21.17
N VAL A 325 9.06 -16.53 -20.23
CA VAL A 325 8.55 -17.90 -20.05
C VAL A 325 7.57 -18.31 -21.15
N GLY A 326 6.72 -17.38 -21.61
CA GLY A 326 5.70 -17.62 -22.64
C GLY A 326 6.21 -17.62 -24.08
N ASP A 327 7.21 -16.79 -24.41
CA ASP A 327 7.74 -16.67 -25.78
C ASP A 327 9.17 -17.22 -25.88
N SER A 328 10.16 -16.42 -25.50
CA SER A 328 11.55 -16.65 -25.89
C SER A 328 12.14 -17.96 -25.32
N LEU A 329 11.81 -18.33 -24.08
CA LEU A 329 12.25 -19.61 -23.49
C LEU A 329 11.43 -20.80 -24.02
N HIS A 330 10.20 -20.61 -24.49
CA HIS A 330 9.41 -21.66 -25.14
C HIS A 330 10.06 -22.05 -26.46
N TRP A 331 10.50 -21.07 -27.26
CA TRP A 331 11.26 -21.34 -28.48
C TRP A 331 12.63 -21.99 -28.24
N LEU A 332 13.37 -21.55 -27.22
CA LEU A 332 14.68 -22.14 -26.88
C LEU A 332 14.57 -23.54 -26.28
N HIS A 333 13.51 -23.81 -25.52
CA HIS A 333 13.31 -25.03 -24.75
C HIS A 333 11.91 -25.62 -25.00
N PRO A 334 11.60 -26.01 -26.24
CA PRO A 334 10.26 -26.42 -26.66
C PRO A 334 9.72 -27.64 -25.91
N THR A 335 10.60 -28.50 -25.39
CA THR A 335 10.20 -29.71 -24.65
C THR A 335 9.94 -29.46 -23.16
N LEU A 336 10.23 -28.26 -22.64
CA LEU A 336 9.97 -27.91 -21.24
C LEU A 336 8.57 -27.32 -21.10
N THR A 337 7.83 -27.78 -20.09
CA THR A 337 6.56 -27.18 -19.66
C THR A 337 6.78 -25.75 -19.13
N SER A 338 5.72 -24.95 -19.08
CA SER A 338 5.79 -23.56 -18.55
C SER A 338 6.46 -23.51 -17.16
N ASN A 339 6.09 -24.41 -16.25
CA ASN A 339 6.69 -24.52 -14.91
C ASN A 339 8.20 -24.84 -14.95
N GLU A 340 8.65 -25.72 -15.86
CA GLU A 340 10.07 -26.03 -16.02
C GLU A 340 10.84 -24.87 -16.65
N ARG A 341 10.21 -24.10 -17.54
CA ARG A 341 10.79 -22.87 -18.11
C ARG A 341 10.89 -21.76 -17.06
N GLN A 342 9.92 -21.63 -16.17
CA GLN A 342 9.98 -20.70 -15.04
C GLN A 342 11.05 -21.11 -14.02
N ALA A 343 11.16 -22.40 -13.68
CA ALA A 343 12.24 -22.92 -12.84
C ALA A 343 13.63 -22.72 -13.49
N LEU A 344 13.73 -22.86 -14.81
CA LEU A 344 14.94 -22.54 -15.56
C LEU A 344 15.28 -21.04 -15.46
N LEU A 345 14.29 -20.15 -15.62
CA LEU A 345 14.48 -18.70 -15.49
C LEU A 345 14.91 -18.30 -14.09
N GLN A 346 14.24 -18.81 -13.05
CA GLN A 346 14.60 -18.64 -11.63
C GLN A 346 16.04 -19.09 -11.36
N SER A 347 16.50 -20.16 -12.00
CA SER A 347 17.88 -20.66 -11.85
C SER A 347 18.96 -19.71 -12.36
N TYR A 348 18.60 -18.66 -13.10
CA TYR A 348 19.53 -17.60 -13.50
C TYR A 348 19.63 -16.46 -12.47
N ASN A 349 18.76 -16.39 -11.44
CA ASN A 349 18.87 -15.41 -10.35
C ASN A 349 19.02 -13.95 -10.84
N LEU A 350 18.17 -13.54 -11.79
CA LEU A 350 18.28 -12.26 -12.47
C LEU A 350 17.50 -11.17 -11.73
N LEU A 351 18.11 -10.00 -11.55
CA LEU A 351 17.42 -8.78 -11.09
C LEU A 351 16.62 -8.11 -12.25
N PRO A 352 15.69 -7.18 -11.97
CA PRO A 352 14.82 -6.57 -12.99
C PRO A 352 15.54 -6.00 -14.23
N SER A 353 16.68 -5.34 -14.05
CA SER A 353 17.47 -4.79 -15.16
C SER A 353 18.06 -5.89 -16.05
N GLN A 354 18.39 -7.04 -15.43
CA GLN A 354 19.00 -8.19 -16.08
C GLN A 354 17.94 -9.03 -16.83
N LEU A 355 16.75 -9.19 -16.26
CA LEU A 355 15.59 -9.77 -16.97
C LEU A 355 15.25 -8.97 -18.22
N SER A 356 15.11 -7.65 -18.08
CA SER A 356 14.85 -6.73 -19.20
C SER A 356 15.93 -6.84 -20.30
N ARG A 357 17.21 -6.90 -19.90
CA ARG A 357 18.34 -7.11 -20.82
C ARG A 357 18.30 -8.47 -21.52
N LEU A 358 17.88 -9.53 -20.83
CA LEU A 358 17.74 -10.86 -21.42
C LEU A 358 16.60 -10.89 -22.44
N GLN A 359 15.45 -10.32 -22.10
CA GLN A 359 14.30 -10.19 -23.01
C GLN A 359 14.67 -9.47 -24.31
N GLN A 360 15.33 -8.30 -24.20
CA GLN A 360 15.80 -7.54 -25.36
C GLN A 360 16.80 -8.33 -26.22
N HIS A 361 17.71 -9.09 -25.61
CA HIS A 361 18.62 -9.93 -26.38
C HIS A 361 17.87 -11.02 -27.15
N LEU A 362 16.99 -11.77 -26.49
CA LEU A 362 16.27 -12.90 -27.10
C LEU A 362 15.29 -12.49 -28.20
N GLN A 363 14.73 -11.28 -28.13
CA GLN A 363 13.96 -10.68 -29.23
C GLN A 363 14.79 -10.44 -30.50
N THR A 364 16.10 -10.21 -30.37
CA THR A 364 17.01 -9.96 -31.52
C THR A 364 17.75 -11.20 -31.98
N GLU A 365 18.18 -12.05 -31.05
CA GLU A 365 18.98 -13.24 -31.27
C GLU A 365 18.50 -14.33 -30.31
N LEU A 366 17.82 -15.34 -30.86
CA LEU A 366 17.23 -16.43 -30.09
C LEU A 366 18.30 -17.44 -29.63
N THR A 367 19.22 -16.99 -28.79
CA THR A 367 20.27 -17.80 -28.13
C THR A 367 20.53 -17.28 -26.71
N LEU A 368 20.93 -18.15 -25.78
CA LEU A 368 21.25 -17.70 -24.43
C LEU A 368 22.61 -16.95 -24.41
N PRO A 369 22.64 -15.67 -23.98
CA PRO A 369 23.86 -14.89 -24.05
C PRO A 369 24.90 -15.33 -23.01
N PRO A 370 26.21 -15.27 -23.30
CA PRO A 370 27.25 -15.77 -22.40
C PRO A 370 27.24 -15.15 -20.99
N TRP A 371 26.76 -13.90 -20.86
CA TRP A 371 26.71 -13.20 -19.57
C TRP A 371 25.71 -13.82 -18.60
N VAL A 372 24.57 -14.38 -19.07
CA VAL A 372 23.59 -15.07 -18.21
C VAL A 372 24.20 -16.34 -17.61
N GLN A 373 24.92 -17.11 -18.42
CA GLN A 373 25.60 -18.32 -17.97
C GLN A 373 26.76 -18.02 -17.01
N ALA A 374 27.44 -16.88 -17.19
CA ALA A 374 28.45 -16.42 -16.24
C ALA A 374 27.83 -15.96 -14.91
N HIS A 375 26.77 -15.14 -14.95
CA HIS A 375 26.04 -14.66 -13.78
C HIS A 375 25.45 -15.81 -12.97
N LYS A 376 24.79 -16.78 -13.62
CA LYS A 376 24.27 -18.00 -12.97
C LYS A 376 25.34 -18.71 -12.14
N ARG A 377 26.51 -19.00 -12.73
CA ARG A 377 27.62 -19.68 -12.03
C ARG A 377 28.14 -18.88 -10.83
N MET A 378 28.06 -17.55 -10.87
CA MET A 378 28.42 -16.70 -9.72
C MET A 378 27.35 -16.76 -8.63
N THR A 379 26.06 -16.80 -9.00
CA THR A 379 24.94 -16.93 -8.05
C THR A 379 24.79 -18.30 -7.41
N GLU A 380 25.30 -19.35 -8.04
CA GLU A 380 25.33 -20.72 -7.49
C GLU A 380 26.29 -20.83 -6.29
N ASP A 381 27.37 -20.04 -6.26
CA ASP A 381 28.29 -19.94 -5.13
C ASP A 381 27.88 -18.83 -4.15
N VAL A 382 26.82 -19.10 -3.37
CA VAL A 382 26.37 -18.23 -2.26
C VAL A 382 27.43 -18.06 -1.15
N GLY A 383 28.51 -18.85 -1.17
CA GLY A 383 29.65 -18.73 -0.26
C GLY A 383 30.62 -17.62 -0.64
N ASN A 384 30.52 -17.05 -1.84
CA ASN A 384 31.41 -15.98 -2.32
C ASN A 384 30.99 -14.60 -1.76
N PRO A 385 31.74 -14.02 -0.80
CA PRO A 385 31.32 -12.80 -0.13
C PRO A 385 31.37 -11.59 -1.07
N LEU A 386 32.33 -11.53 -2.00
CA LEU A 386 32.50 -10.38 -2.90
C LEU A 386 31.38 -10.30 -3.94
N TYR A 387 30.90 -11.46 -4.41
CA TYR A 387 29.75 -11.51 -5.29
C TYR A 387 28.46 -11.13 -4.54
N LEU A 388 28.21 -11.73 -3.37
CA LEU A 388 27.02 -11.44 -2.57
C LEU A 388 26.99 -9.98 -2.07
N ASP A 389 28.15 -9.38 -1.79
CA ASP A 389 28.32 -7.95 -1.53
C ASP A 389 27.82 -7.07 -2.69
N GLN A 390 28.16 -7.43 -3.94
CA GLN A 390 27.74 -6.68 -5.11
C GLN A 390 26.24 -6.90 -5.38
N PHE A 391 25.81 -8.16 -5.41
CA PHE A 391 24.41 -8.54 -5.63
C PHE A 391 23.46 -7.91 -4.61
N SER A 392 23.85 -7.81 -3.33
CA SER A 392 23.04 -7.13 -2.31
C SER A 392 22.98 -5.60 -2.47
N ARG A 393 24.03 -4.94 -2.98
CA ARG A 393 23.96 -3.52 -3.35
C ARG A 393 23.03 -3.29 -4.53
N ASP A 394 23.15 -4.14 -5.56
CA ASP A 394 22.32 -4.05 -6.76
C ASP A 394 20.86 -4.33 -6.41
N ALA A 395 20.58 -5.36 -5.59
CA ALA A 395 19.23 -5.64 -5.08
C ALA A 395 18.64 -4.51 -4.21
N ILE A 396 19.42 -3.83 -3.35
CA ILE A 396 18.89 -2.66 -2.60
C ILE A 396 18.41 -1.56 -3.55
N ASN A 397 19.15 -1.32 -4.65
CA ASN A 397 18.87 -0.25 -5.59
C ASN A 397 17.77 -0.65 -6.59
N GLU A 398 17.90 -1.81 -7.23
CA GLU A 398 16.95 -2.33 -8.20
C GLU A 398 15.64 -2.78 -7.57
N LEU A 399 15.62 -3.13 -6.27
CA LEU A 399 14.41 -3.50 -5.53
C LEU A 399 13.95 -2.41 -4.51
N ASN A 400 14.51 -1.19 -4.59
CA ASN A 400 14.13 -0.02 -3.79
C ASN A 400 13.97 -0.24 -2.26
N LEU A 401 14.63 -1.26 -1.67
CA LEU A 401 14.37 -1.83 -0.33
C LEU A 401 14.55 -0.89 0.88
N LYS A 402 14.90 0.38 0.65
CA LYS A 402 15.03 1.42 1.68
C LYS A 402 14.09 2.61 1.48
N ARG A 403 13.19 2.51 0.51
CA ARG A 403 12.24 3.55 0.11
C ARG A 403 10.86 2.92 0.04
N ASP A 404 10.58 2.30 -1.10
CA ASP A 404 9.31 1.70 -1.46
C ASP A 404 9.68 0.36 -2.11
N ALA A 405 9.60 -0.74 -1.37
CA ALA A 405 10.22 -2.02 -1.72
C ALA A 405 9.47 -2.79 -2.84
N ARG A 406 8.78 -2.05 -3.71
CA ARG A 406 7.81 -2.51 -4.72
C ARG A 406 8.36 -2.45 -6.13
N HIS A 407 8.24 -3.57 -6.84
CA HIS A 407 8.63 -3.69 -8.24
C HIS A 407 7.53 -4.36 -9.05
N GLU A 408 6.80 -3.55 -9.83
CA GLU A 408 5.82 -4.05 -10.79
C GLU A 408 6.51 -5.01 -11.77
N GLY A 409 5.93 -6.21 -11.96
CA GLY A 409 6.50 -7.24 -12.83
C GLY A 409 7.75 -7.95 -12.29
N TYR A 410 8.05 -7.85 -10.99
CA TYR A 410 9.13 -8.63 -10.37
C TYR A 410 8.77 -9.18 -8.99
N ASP A 411 8.70 -10.51 -8.91
CA ASP A 411 8.56 -11.25 -7.65
C ASP A 411 9.90 -11.94 -7.31
N PRO A 412 10.58 -11.57 -6.21
CA PRO A 412 11.78 -12.26 -5.74
C PRO A 412 11.59 -13.75 -5.44
N GLU A 413 10.37 -14.22 -5.14
CA GLU A 413 10.13 -15.63 -4.83
C GLU A 413 10.16 -16.53 -6.05
N THR A 414 9.62 -16.08 -7.18
CA THR A 414 9.68 -16.78 -8.47
C THR A 414 10.92 -16.43 -9.30
N SER A 415 11.60 -15.31 -9.03
CA SER A 415 12.77 -14.85 -9.80
C SER A 415 14.13 -15.28 -9.25
N LEU A 416 14.24 -15.53 -7.94
CA LEU A 416 15.49 -15.95 -7.26
C LEU A 416 15.36 -17.37 -6.71
N THR A 417 16.45 -18.15 -6.74
CA THR A 417 16.49 -19.46 -6.09
C THR A 417 16.43 -19.31 -4.57
N PRO A 418 15.80 -20.26 -3.84
CA PRO A 418 15.67 -20.17 -2.39
C PRO A 418 17.02 -19.99 -1.66
N GLN A 419 18.08 -20.63 -2.15
CA GLN A 419 19.42 -20.55 -1.57
C GLN A 419 20.03 -19.14 -1.67
N LEU A 420 19.95 -18.50 -2.84
CA LEU A 420 20.46 -17.14 -3.00
C LEU A 420 19.56 -16.14 -2.26
N ARG A 421 18.25 -16.34 -2.28
CA ARG A 421 17.27 -15.47 -1.62
C ARG A 421 17.48 -15.42 -0.10
N GLU A 422 17.64 -16.56 0.57
CA GLU A 422 17.96 -16.57 2.01
C GLU A 422 19.36 -15.98 2.30
N ALA A 423 20.35 -16.24 1.44
CA ALA A 423 21.68 -15.63 1.58
C ALA A 423 21.64 -14.09 1.44
N LEU A 424 20.83 -13.58 0.50
CA LEU A 424 20.56 -12.15 0.33
C LEU A 424 19.85 -11.57 1.57
N LEU A 425 18.79 -12.21 2.07
CA LEU A 425 18.07 -11.75 3.26
C LEU A 425 19.00 -11.63 4.49
N VAL A 426 19.82 -12.66 4.75
CA VAL A 426 20.84 -12.63 5.80
C VAL A 426 21.86 -11.51 5.55
N LYS A 427 22.29 -11.32 4.30
CA LYS A 427 23.25 -10.26 3.93
C LYS A 427 22.71 -8.84 4.15
N LEU A 428 21.41 -8.65 3.89
CA LEU A 428 20.69 -7.40 4.11
C LEU A 428 20.35 -7.14 5.59
N GLY A 429 20.59 -8.11 6.47
CA GLY A 429 20.39 -8.01 7.92
C GLY A 429 19.03 -8.54 8.42
N TYR A 430 18.19 -9.11 7.55
CA TYR A 430 16.92 -9.71 7.96
C TYR A 430 17.15 -10.96 8.81
N ARG A 431 16.21 -11.18 9.73
CA ARG A 431 16.10 -12.35 10.61
C ARG A 431 14.66 -12.84 10.57
N ARG A 432 14.42 -14.09 10.98
CA ARG A 432 13.08 -14.69 11.09
C ARG A 432 12.67 -14.76 12.55
N ASN A 433 11.49 -14.27 12.90
CA ASN A 433 10.96 -14.32 14.27
C ASN A 433 10.25 -15.66 14.57
N LYS A 434 9.63 -15.78 15.76
CA LYS A 434 8.93 -17.01 16.18
C LYS A 434 7.77 -17.43 15.26
N ASN A 435 7.27 -16.50 14.44
CA ASN A 435 6.16 -16.68 13.50
C ASN A 435 6.64 -16.68 12.04
N ASN A 436 7.94 -16.94 11.81
CA ASN A 436 8.59 -16.94 10.49
C ASN A 436 8.58 -15.60 9.71
N CYS A 437 8.14 -14.50 10.33
CA CYS A 437 8.17 -13.18 9.68
C CYS A 437 9.61 -12.62 9.63
N LEU A 438 9.94 -11.98 8.51
CA LEU A 438 11.18 -11.24 8.33
C LEU A 438 11.14 -9.97 9.18
N TYR A 439 12.22 -9.73 9.93
CA TYR A 439 12.39 -8.55 10.74
C TYR A 439 13.83 -8.06 10.75
N ARG A 440 14.02 -6.81 11.15
CA ARG A 440 15.32 -6.17 11.37
C ARG A 440 15.37 -5.47 12.71
N THR A 441 16.58 -5.14 13.16
CA THR A 441 16.82 -4.43 14.44
C THR A 441 17.73 -3.21 14.31
N ASP A 442 18.11 -2.89 13.07
CA ASP A 442 18.99 -1.81 12.66
C ASP A 442 18.25 -0.71 11.87
N ILE A 443 16.93 -0.81 11.75
CA ILE A 443 16.08 0.26 11.19
C ILE A 443 16.07 1.43 12.19
N PRO A 444 16.55 2.63 11.83
CA PRO A 444 16.79 3.72 12.79
C PRO A 444 15.51 4.26 13.43
N ALA A 445 14.46 4.47 12.64
CA ALA A 445 13.20 5.02 13.11
C ALA A 445 12.01 4.58 12.26
N LEU A 446 10.80 4.68 12.82
CA LEU A 446 9.55 4.73 12.06
C LEU A 446 8.74 5.97 12.47
N PHE A 447 7.82 6.42 11.63
CA PHE A 447 6.96 7.58 11.87
C PHE A 447 5.54 7.14 12.21
N ARG A 448 4.87 7.84 13.13
CA ARG A 448 3.51 7.50 13.55
C ARG A 448 2.68 8.76 13.80
N GLY A 449 1.55 8.88 13.09
CA GLY A 449 0.48 9.78 13.49
C GLY A 449 -0.24 9.21 14.71
N ASP A 450 -0.43 10.02 15.75
CA ASP A 450 -1.08 9.58 16.99
C ASP A 450 -1.79 10.75 17.70
N GLU A 451 -2.98 10.49 18.22
CA GLU A 451 -3.85 11.49 18.86
C GLU A 451 -3.45 11.81 20.31
N ARG A 452 -2.55 11.03 20.91
CA ARG A 452 -2.02 11.28 22.26
C ARG A 452 -1.07 12.46 22.26
N THR A 453 -1.20 13.30 23.28
CA THR A 453 -0.30 14.44 23.47
C THR A 453 1.09 13.94 23.89
N PRO A 454 2.16 14.73 23.71
CA PRO A 454 3.47 14.40 24.27
C PRO A 454 3.45 14.33 25.80
N PHE A 455 2.49 14.98 26.47
CA PHE A 455 2.35 14.97 27.93
C PHE A 455 1.79 13.64 28.43
N GLU A 456 0.71 13.12 27.81
CA GLU A 456 0.17 11.78 28.09
C GLU A 456 1.28 10.71 28.00
N LEU A 457 2.04 10.74 26.90
CA LEU A 457 3.12 9.79 26.64
C LEU A 457 4.31 9.94 27.62
N ALA A 458 4.66 11.17 28.00
CA ALA A 458 5.73 11.42 28.97
C ALA A 458 5.34 11.02 30.40
N ASN A 459 4.10 11.32 30.81
CA ASN A 459 3.56 11.04 32.15
C ASN A 459 3.43 9.54 32.39
N ASP A 460 2.89 8.79 31.43
CA ASP A 460 2.81 7.32 31.47
C ASP A 460 4.17 6.65 31.20
N ASN A 461 5.19 7.44 30.83
CA ASN A 461 6.54 7.03 30.49
C ASN A 461 6.61 6.01 29.31
N THR A 462 5.52 5.86 28.54
CA THR A 462 5.39 4.89 27.46
C THR A 462 4.30 5.27 26.45
N MET A 463 4.42 4.75 25.22
CA MET A 463 3.37 4.69 24.22
C MET A 463 2.82 3.26 24.16
N LEU A 464 1.57 3.07 24.61
CA LEU A 464 0.89 1.78 24.54
C LEU A 464 0.35 1.48 23.12
N PRO A 465 0.27 0.22 22.68
CA PRO A 465 -0.34 -0.12 21.39
C PRO A 465 -1.87 -0.04 21.45
N ARG A 466 -2.47 0.83 20.62
CA ARG A 466 -3.90 1.19 20.67
C ARG A 466 -4.85 0.36 19.78
N TYR A 467 -4.38 -0.31 18.73
CA TYR A 467 -5.22 -1.15 17.86
C TYR A 467 -5.28 -2.62 18.32
N ALA A 468 -6.40 -3.28 18.00
CA ALA A 468 -6.55 -4.73 18.07
C ALA A 468 -5.82 -5.39 16.88
N HIS A 469 -4.50 -5.52 17.00
CA HIS A 469 -3.68 -6.24 16.04
C HIS A 469 -3.75 -7.74 16.33
N SER A 470 -4.16 -8.55 15.35
CA SER A 470 -4.13 -10.01 15.48
C SER A 470 -2.70 -10.50 15.78
N PRO A 471 -2.49 -11.40 16.76
CA PRO A 471 -1.17 -11.97 17.01
C PRO A 471 -0.64 -12.70 15.77
N GLY A 472 0.64 -12.47 15.43
CA GLY A 472 1.28 -13.22 14.35
C GLY A 472 2.51 -12.53 13.77
N ALA A 473 2.47 -11.23 13.48
CA ALA A 473 3.58 -10.64 12.73
C ALA A 473 4.85 -10.39 13.57
N THR A 474 4.71 -10.05 14.85
CA THR A 474 5.82 -9.72 15.77
C THR A 474 6.02 -10.78 16.85
N THR A 475 7.20 -10.79 17.49
CA THR A 475 7.45 -11.66 18.68
C THR A 475 6.59 -11.25 19.87
N ASP A 476 6.50 -9.95 20.18
CA ASP A 476 5.65 -9.40 21.23
C ASP A 476 4.48 -8.58 20.64
N LYS A 477 3.89 -7.63 21.38
CA LYS A 477 2.72 -6.86 20.92
C LYS A 477 3.17 -5.86 19.82
N PRO A 478 2.53 -5.83 18.64
CA PRO A 478 2.92 -4.89 17.59
C PRO A 478 2.40 -3.46 17.88
N ILE A 479 3.12 -2.46 17.40
CA ILE A 479 2.64 -1.10 17.11
C ILE A 479 2.79 -0.88 15.61
N SER A 480 1.72 -0.51 14.91
CA SER A 480 1.86 -0.04 13.51
C SER A 480 2.44 1.37 13.44
N ALA A 481 3.37 1.55 12.52
CA ALA A 481 4.00 2.81 12.17
C ALA A 481 4.52 2.71 10.72
N THR A 482 4.88 3.83 10.10
CA THR A 482 5.31 3.86 8.69
C THR A 482 6.80 4.16 8.50
N PHE A 483 7.35 3.59 7.43
CA PHE A 483 8.69 3.88 6.94
C PHE A 483 8.83 5.26 6.27
N SER A 484 7.73 5.94 5.94
CA SER A 484 7.71 7.19 5.17
C SER A 484 7.22 8.37 6.03
N LEU A 485 8.02 9.43 6.17
CA LEU A 485 7.59 10.64 6.88
C LEU A 485 6.38 11.30 6.19
N LYS A 486 6.31 11.19 4.86
CA LYS A 486 5.22 11.73 4.04
C LYS A 486 3.89 11.04 4.32
N GLU A 487 3.89 9.71 4.44
CA GLU A 487 2.68 8.97 4.80
C GLU A 487 2.36 9.13 6.28
N GLY A 488 3.37 9.28 7.15
CA GLY A 488 3.19 9.68 8.55
C GLY A 488 2.40 10.98 8.69
N LEU A 489 2.63 11.97 7.82
CA LEU A 489 1.84 13.21 7.75
C LEU A 489 0.39 12.97 7.29
N MET A 490 0.15 11.99 6.41
CA MET A 490 -1.21 11.62 5.99
C MET A 490 -1.98 10.96 7.14
N TYR A 491 -1.36 10.06 7.92
CA TYR A 491 -1.97 9.46 9.11
C TYR A 491 -2.15 10.49 10.24
N ALA A 492 -1.24 11.47 10.34
CA ALA A 492 -1.35 12.58 11.28
C ALA A 492 -2.27 13.73 10.80
N SER A 493 -3.19 13.47 9.86
CA SER A 493 -4.07 14.52 9.30
C SER A 493 -5.32 14.81 10.15
N ALA A 494 -5.85 13.81 10.86
CA ALA A 494 -6.97 13.96 11.79
C ALA A 494 -6.96 12.83 12.85
N PRO A 495 -7.35 13.11 14.10
CA PRO A 495 -7.49 12.08 15.14
C PRO A 495 -8.67 11.14 14.84
N ASP A 496 -8.61 9.92 15.35
CA ASP A 496 -9.75 8.99 15.24
C ASP A 496 -10.84 9.29 16.29
N PRO A 497 -12.11 9.52 15.89
CA PRO A 497 -13.21 9.76 16.83
C PRO A 497 -13.42 8.64 17.87
N GLU A 498 -13.05 7.39 17.57
CA GLU A 498 -13.12 6.29 18.53
C GLU A 498 -12.09 6.46 19.66
N TYR A 499 -10.84 6.79 19.32
CA TYR A 499 -9.79 7.00 20.32
C TYR A 499 -9.97 8.25 21.16
N LEU A 500 -10.66 9.27 20.64
CA LEU A 500 -11.05 10.45 21.42
C LEU A 500 -12.12 10.16 22.50
N ARG A 501 -12.66 8.94 22.56
CA ARG A 501 -13.49 8.48 23.69
C ARG A 501 -12.66 8.09 24.92
N PHE A 502 -11.35 7.90 24.78
CA PHE A 502 -10.45 7.46 25.86
C PHE A 502 -9.68 8.65 26.43
N ASN A 503 -9.96 9.04 27.68
CA ASN A 503 -9.33 10.21 28.30
C ASN A 503 -7.81 10.04 28.48
N SER A 504 -7.34 8.81 28.67
CA SER A 504 -5.94 8.38 28.71
C SER A 504 -5.80 7.00 28.05
N GLN A 505 -4.62 6.69 27.52
CA GLN A 505 -4.23 5.33 27.08
C GLN A 505 -4.31 4.26 28.17
N LEU A 506 -4.41 4.66 29.45
CA LEU A 506 -4.62 3.74 30.57
C LEU A 506 -6.11 3.37 30.77
N ASN A 507 -7.07 4.10 30.18
CA ASN A 507 -8.48 3.70 30.26
C ASN A 507 -8.70 2.41 29.45
N LYS A 508 -9.15 1.34 30.10
CA LYS A 508 -9.45 0.05 29.42
C LYS A 508 -10.71 0.14 28.53
N TYR A 509 -11.65 1.01 28.88
CA TYR A 509 -12.94 1.14 28.21
C TYR A 509 -13.16 2.59 27.72
N PRO A 510 -13.88 2.80 26.61
CA PRO A 510 -14.22 4.13 26.12
C PRO A 510 -15.25 4.82 27.03
N GLY A 511 -15.18 6.14 27.12
CA GLY A 511 -16.20 6.96 27.77
C GLY A 511 -17.56 6.91 27.05
N LYS A 512 -18.61 7.28 27.78
CA LYS A 512 -20.00 7.42 27.26
C LYS A 512 -20.47 8.86 27.47
N ASN A 513 -21.28 9.39 26.55
CA ASN A 513 -21.89 10.70 26.72
C ASN A 513 -23.22 10.58 27.49
N THR A 514 -23.55 11.57 28.29
CA THR A 514 -24.83 11.62 29.04
C THR A 514 -26.10 11.69 28.19
N ASN A 515 -25.98 11.89 26.87
CA ASN A 515 -27.10 11.85 25.92
C ASN A 515 -27.27 10.48 25.23
N ASP A 516 -26.32 9.54 25.40
CA ASP A 516 -26.43 8.17 24.92
C ASP A 516 -27.44 7.45 25.85
N SER A 517 -28.73 7.64 25.57
CA SER A 517 -29.83 7.33 26.51
C SER A 517 -29.90 5.84 26.84
N ASP A 518 -30.16 5.54 28.11
CA ASP A 518 -30.22 4.18 28.67
C ASP A 518 -31.31 3.29 28.03
N SER A 519 -31.00 2.61 26.91
CA SER A 519 -31.77 1.47 26.40
C SER A 519 -31.23 0.11 26.85
N ASP A 520 -29.95 0.03 27.23
CA ASP A 520 -29.26 -1.24 27.49
C ASP A 520 -29.17 -1.58 28.98
N ALA A 521 -30.08 -1.03 29.80
CA ALA A 521 -30.17 -1.27 31.24
C ALA A 521 -30.78 -2.65 31.61
N SER A 522 -30.69 -3.64 30.70
CA SER A 522 -31.15 -5.02 30.93
C SER A 522 -30.20 -6.03 30.29
N ASP A 523 -29.50 -6.80 31.13
CA ASP A 523 -28.70 -7.98 30.78
C ASP A 523 -27.80 -7.83 29.53
N ALA A 524 -27.03 -6.74 29.47
CA ALA A 524 -25.83 -6.70 28.64
C ALA A 524 -24.87 -7.80 29.12
N SER A 525 -24.84 -8.90 28.37
CA SER A 525 -23.87 -9.98 28.51
C SER A 525 -22.43 -9.45 28.51
N ASP A 526 -21.48 -10.23 29.04
CA ASP A 526 -20.03 -9.93 28.99
C ASP A 526 -19.43 -9.81 27.56
N SER A 527 -20.28 -9.89 26.53
CA SER A 527 -20.00 -9.61 25.14
C SER A 527 -20.71 -8.31 24.73
N ASP A 528 -20.01 -7.19 24.84
CA ASP A 528 -20.08 -6.09 23.86
C ASP A 528 -18.85 -5.18 23.97
N SER A 529 -18.11 -5.04 22.87
CA SER A 529 -16.94 -4.15 22.71
C SER A 529 -15.79 -4.29 23.74
N SER A 530 -15.47 -5.52 24.18
CA SER A 530 -14.33 -5.79 25.08
C SER A 530 -13.09 -6.41 24.39
N GLU A 531 -12.99 -6.38 23.06
CA GLU A 531 -11.90 -7.03 22.31
C GLU A 531 -10.51 -6.38 22.46
N SER A 532 -10.40 -5.25 23.15
CA SER A 532 -9.11 -4.61 23.48
C SER A 532 -8.26 -5.41 24.49
N SER A 533 -8.79 -6.49 25.08
CA SER A 533 -8.47 -6.79 26.49
C SER A 533 -7.63 -8.02 26.86
N GLU A 534 -7.35 -9.02 26.01
CA GLU A 534 -6.52 -10.19 26.42
C GLU A 534 -5.13 -9.80 26.96
N TRP A 535 -4.62 -8.63 26.57
CA TRP A 535 -3.33 -8.10 27.02
C TRP A 535 -3.42 -7.22 28.29
N SER A 536 -4.64 -6.91 28.73
CA SER A 536 -4.96 -6.12 29.94
C SER A 536 -5.33 -6.96 31.16
N ASP A 537 -5.24 -8.29 31.05
CA ASP A 537 -5.67 -9.23 32.09
C ASP A 537 -4.65 -9.39 33.24
N THR A 538 -5.03 -10.18 34.25
CA THR A 538 -4.25 -10.42 35.48
C THR A 538 -2.77 -10.73 35.20
N GLY A 539 -1.89 -9.84 35.64
CA GLY A 539 -0.44 -9.91 35.39
C GLY A 539 0.06 -8.94 34.31
N SER A 540 -0.80 -8.12 33.70
CA SER A 540 -0.36 -6.98 32.89
C SER A 540 0.48 -6.01 33.74
N PRO A 541 1.64 -5.53 33.26
CA PRO A 541 2.49 -4.58 33.99
C PRO A 541 2.01 -3.13 33.89
N VAL A 542 0.91 -2.88 33.17
CA VAL A 542 0.29 -1.57 32.97
C VAL A 542 -0.83 -1.39 34.00
N PRO A 543 -0.87 -0.26 34.74
CA PRO A 543 -1.95 0.03 35.69
C PRO A 543 -3.20 0.50 34.94
N TRP A 544 -3.96 -0.44 34.39
CA TRP A 544 -5.20 -0.15 33.68
C TRP A 544 -6.23 0.50 34.59
N ASP A 545 -6.82 1.59 34.12
CA ASP A 545 -8.02 2.16 34.69
C ASP A 545 -9.25 1.41 34.16
N HIS A 546 -10.03 0.89 35.10
CA HIS A 546 -11.22 0.09 34.85
C HIS A 546 -12.53 0.87 35.04
N GLU A 547 -12.46 2.19 35.29
CA GLU A 547 -13.65 3.03 35.33
C GLU A 547 -14.45 2.91 34.02
N ARG A 548 -15.75 2.69 34.17
CA ARG A 548 -16.73 2.68 33.08
C ARG A 548 -17.64 3.91 33.25
N HIS A 549 -18.18 4.41 32.15
CA HIS A 549 -19.15 5.53 32.14
C HIS A 549 -18.60 6.90 32.54
N TYR A 550 -17.27 7.12 32.51
CA TYR A 550 -16.72 8.47 32.59
C TYR A 550 -17.11 9.28 31.35
N GLN A 551 -17.26 10.60 31.52
CA GLN A 551 -17.53 11.53 30.42
C GLN A 551 -16.24 11.74 29.61
N PRO A 552 -16.24 11.47 28.28
CA PRO A 552 -15.06 11.69 27.47
C PRO A 552 -14.77 13.19 27.30
N THR A 553 -13.52 13.59 27.53
CA THR A 553 -13.07 15.01 27.49
C THR A 553 -12.37 15.38 26.18
N ARG A 554 -11.90 14.37 25.42
CA ARG A 554 -11.09 14.55 24.21
C ARG A 554 -11.90 14.60 22.91
N THR A 555 -13.22 14.39 22.95
CA THR A 555 -14.10 14.35 21.77
C THR A 555 -14.17 15.64 20.95
N ARG A 556 -13.62 16.75 21.44
CA ARG A 556 -13.47 18.02 20.69
C ARG A 556 -12.08 18.22 20.09
N GLN A 557 -11.11 17.39 20.45
CA GLN A 557 -9.74 17.48 19.95
C GLN A 557 -9.73 17.35 18.43
N THR A 558 -9.12 18.33 17.76
CA THR A 558 -8.89 18.36 16.31
C THR A 558 -7.42 18.20 15.95
N GLU A 559 -6.52 18.49 16.90
CA GLU A 559 -5.08 18.39 16.72
C GLU A 559 -4.60 16.92 16.75
N MET A 560 -3.67 16.61 15.87
CA MET A 560 -3.06 15.30 15.68
C MET A 560 -1.54 15.46 15.64
N PHE A 561 -0.83 14.55 16.30
CA PHE A 561 0.62 14.64 16.48
C PHE A 561 1.34 13.67 15.56
N LEU A 562 2.53 14.07 15.07
CA LEU A 562 3.40 13.20 14.28
C LEU A 562 4.68 12.93 15.06
N TYR A 563 4.89 11.66 15.39
CA TYR A 563 6.03 11.20 16.15
C TYR A 563 7.04 10.48 15.26
N ALA A 564 8.33 10.69 15.54
CA ALA A 564 9.39 9.77 15.16
C ALA A 564 9.67 8.83 16.34
N LEU A 565 9.73 7.54 16.06
CA LEU A 565 9.92 6.47 17.04
C LEU A 565 11.31 5.87 16.87
N ASP A 566 12.15 5.89 17.90
CA ASP A 566 13.48 5.28 17.90
C ASP A 566 13.38 3.75 17.99
N THR A 567 13.50 3.11 16.83
CA THR A 567 13.37 1.66 16.66
C THR A 567 14.69 0.92 16.70
N ARG A 568 15.82 1.61 16.94
CA ARG A 568 17.13 0.96 17.10
C ARG A 568 17.05 -0.12 18.18
N THR A 569 17.57 -1.31 17.88
CA THR A 569 17.54 -2.50 18.75
C THR A 569 16.16 -3.11 19.04
N LEU A 570 15.07 -2.61 18.43
CA LEU A 570 13.74 -3.25 18.49
C LEU A 570 13.54 -4.14 17.27
N GLU A 571 12.72 -5.19 17.39
CA GLU A 571 12.25 -5.94 16.23
C GLU A 571 11.27 -5.06 15.44
N VAL A 572 11.61 -4.78 14.18
CA VAL A 572 10.74 -4.11 13.21
C VAL A 572 10.47 -5.09 12.06
N VAL A 573 9.19 -5.34 11.82
CA VAL A 573 8.65 -6.26 10.80
C VAL A 573 8.05 -5.41 9.68
N PRO A 574 8.72 -5.23 8.53
CA PRO A 574 8.16 -4.51 7.39
C PRO A 574 7.06 -5.32 6.68
N HIS A 575 6.03 -4.65 6.16
CA HIS A 575 5.02 -5.28 5.31
C HIS A 575 5.63 -5.78 3.98
N GLU A 576 6.15 -4.86 3.16
CA GLU A 576 6.56 -5.15 1.78
C GLU A 576 7.63 -6.23 1.65
N GLU A 577 8.72 -6.19 2.43
CA GLU A 577 9.72 -7.25 2.31
C GLU A 577 9.21 -8.62 2.80
N ASN A 578 8.20 -8.68 3.67
CA ASN A 578 7.51 -9.94 3.94
C ASN A 578 6.59 -10.36 2.80
N HIS A 579 5.90 -9.41 2.17
CA HIS A 579 5.08 -9.66 0.99
C HIS A 579 5.91 -10.24 -0.16
N ASN A 580 7.10 -9.68 -0.41
CA ASN A 580 7.91 -9.91 -1.61
C ASN A 580 8.99 -11.00 -1.44
N PHE A 581 9.37 -11.36 -0.22
CA PHE A 581 10.39 -12.40 0.02
C PHE A 581 9.91 -13.58 0.89
N ASN A 582 8.65 -13.56 1.35
CA ASN A 582 8.20 -14.43 2.43
C ASN A 582 6.67 -14.69 2.46
N SER A 583 6.03 -14.94 1.30
CA SER A 583 4.58 -15.21 1.21
C SER A 583 4.12 -16.28 2.20
N ALA A 584 4.92 -17.34 2.41
CA ALA A 584 4.62 -18.42 3.34
C ALA A 584 4.34 -17.96 4.80
N ALA A 585 4.88 -16.82 5.25
CA ALA A 585 4.55 -16.28 6.56
C ALA A 585 3.18 -15.59 6.63
N ARG A 586 2.62 -15.15 5.49
CA ARG A 586 1.24 -14.65 5.40
C ARG A 586 0.23 -15.78 5.52
N ASP A 587 0.59 -16.97 5.04
CA ASP A 587 -0.34 -18.11 4.92
C ASP A 587 -0.22 -19.15 6.05
N THR A 588 0.94 -19.29 6.72
CA THR A 588 1.19 -20.38 7.66
C THR A 588 2.06 -19.99 8.87
N PRO A 589 1.45 -19.73 10.05
CA PRO A 589 0.03 -19.49 10.26
C PRO A 589 -0.42 -18.17 9.60
N PRO A 590 -1.72 -17.99 9.30
CA PRO A 590 -2.24 -16.72 8.80
C PRO A 590 -1.84 -15.55 9.69
N THR A 591 -1.02 -14.66 9.14
CA THR A 591 -0.39 -13.58 9.90
C THR A 591 -0.89 -12.23 9.43
N TRP A 592 -1.46 -11.45 10.35
CA TRP A 592 -1.89 -10.09 10.07
C TRP A 592 -0.71 -9.14 9.92
N PHE A 593 -0.69 -8.39 8.82
CA PHE A 593 0.13 -7.21 8.60
C PHE A 593 -0.80 -6.02 8.31
N PRO A 594 -0.32 -4.77 8.42
CA PRO A 594 -1.08 -3.59 7.96
C PRO A 594 -1.45 -3.69 6.48
N ASP A 595 -2.58 -3.08 6.11
CA ASP A 595 -3.06 -3.06 4.72
C ASP A 595 -2.31 -2.04 3.82
N ASP A 596 -1.42 -1.23 4.40
CA ASP A 596 -0.70 -0.14 3.74
C ASP A 596 0.76 -0.49 3.45
N ASP A 597 1.16 -0.30 2.19
CA ASP A 597 2.45 -0.67 1.64
C ASP A 597 3.65 0.08 2.27
N TYR A 598 3.43 1.19 3.00
CA TYR A 598 4.49 1.89 3.74
C TYR A 598 4.48 1.62 5.24
N GLU A 599 3.56 0.79 5.76
CA GLU A 599 3.52 0.44 7.19
C GLU A 599 4.38 -0.79 7.55
N GLY A 600 4.73 -0.86 8.83
CA GLY A 600 5.42 -1.96 9.45
C GLY A 600 5.15 -2.00 10.94
N LEU A 601 5.50 -3.12 11.56
CA LEU A 601 5.14 -3.40 12.94
C LEU A 601 6.38 -3.38 13.83
N ILE A 602 6.34 -2.53 14.86
CA ILE A 602 7.35 -2.46 15.92
C ILE A 602 6.91 -3.44 17.01
N SER A 603 7.72 -4.45 17.28
CA SER A 603 7.52 -5.42 18.37
C SER A 603 7.87 -4.76 19.71
N VAL A 604 6.88 -4.62 20.59
CA VAL A 604 7.05 -4.02 21.92
C VAL A 604 6.50 -4.91 23.03
N THR A 605 7.11 -4.81 24.21
CA THR A 605 6.65 -5.55 25.40
C THR A 605 5.25 -5.10 25.83
N LYS A 606 4.62 -5.83 26.77
CA LYS A 606 3.34 -5.43 27.39
C LYS A 606 3.35 -4.02 28.02
N LYS A 607 4.52 -3.42 28.27
CA LYS A 607 4.67 -2.05 28.78
C LYS A 607 4.60 -0.96 27.69
N GLY A 608 4.53 -1.32 26.41
CA GLY A 608 4.60 -0.38 25.28
C GLY A 608 6.02 0.07 24.92
N LEU A 609 6.12 1.10 24.09
CA LEU A 609 7.36 1.74 23.67
C LEU A 609 7.75 2.86 24.65
N GLU A 610 8.90 2.73 25.32
CA GLU A 610 9.36 3.71 26.31
C GLU A 610 9.37 5.15 25.76
N ALA A 611 8.89 6.12 26.53
CA ALA A 611 8.81 7.52 26.10
C ALA A 611 10.18 8.16 25.74
N GLY A 612 11.29 7.60 26.23
CA GLY A 612 12.65 7.99 25.80
C GLY A 612 12.95 7.68 24.32
N ARG A 613 12.11 6.89 23.66
CA ARG A 613 12.17 6.56 22.23
C ARG A 613 11.13 7.32 21.40
N VAL A 614 10.29 8.16 22.00
CA VAL A 614 9.22 8.88 21.30
C VAL A 614 9.58 10.36 21.17
N TRP A 615 9.58 10.87 19.93
CA TRP A 615 9.99 12.23 19.61
C TRP A 615 8.91 12.94 18.81
N LEU A 616 8.40 14.07 19.33
CA LEU A 616 7.41 14.88 18.61
C LEU A 616 8.13 15.69 17.53
N LEU A 617 7.62 15.66 16.31
CA LEU A 617 8.08 16.49 15.20
C LEU A 617 7.33 17.83 15.18
N ASN A 618 8.04 18.91 14.85
CA ASN A 618 7.44 20.23 14.67
C ASN A 618 6.59 20.30 13.38
N SER A 619 5.66 21.26 13.29
CA SER A 619 4.77 21.45 12.14
C SER A 619 5.50 21.65 10.80
N ALA A 620 6.73 22.18 10.84
CA ALA A 620 7.58 22.35 9.68
C ALA A 620 8.29 21.06 9.21
N LEU A 621 8.29 20.01 10.05
CA LEU A 621 8.99 18.73 9.84
C LEU A 621 10.51 18.91 9.62
N THR A 622 11.11 19.89 10.28
CA THR A 622 12.55 20.19 10.24
C THR A 622 13.31 19.66 11.45
N LYS A 623 12.61 19.42 12.57
CA LYS A 623 13.20 18.92 13.81
C LYS A 623 12.17 18.26 14.71
N GLY A 624 12.65 17.52 15.70
CA GLY A 624 11.83 16.99 16.77
C GLY A 624 12.58 16.91 18.10
N ALA A 625 11.82 16.93 19.20
CA ALA A 625 12.31 16.81 20.57
C ALA A 625 11.70 15.58 21.27
N ASN A 626 12.42 14.99 22.21
CA ASN A 626 11.88 13.86 22.98
C ASN A 626 10.70 14.33 23.84
N VAL A 627 9.64 13.52 23.93
CA VAL A 627 8.42 13.90 24.67
C VAL A 627 8.68 14.19 26.15
N LYS A 628 9.70 13.56 26.77
CA LYS A 628 10.10 13.85 28.15
C LYS A 628 10.75 15.22 28.31
N ASP A 629 11.58 15.63 27.34
CA ASP A 629 12.18 16.97 27.35
C ASP A 629 11.11 18.05 27.13
N ILE A 630 10.14 17.79 26.25
CA ILE A 630 8.97 18.67 26.02
C ILE A 630 8.15 18.81 27.32
N ALA A 631 7.82 17.71 27.99
CA ALA A 631 7.08 17.74 29.25
C ALA A 631 7.87 18.46 30.37
N GLN A 632 9.19 18.20 30.48
CA GLN A 632 10.07 18.90 31.41
C GLN A 632 10.09 20.42 31.14
N GLN A 633 10.17 20.83 29.88
CA GLN A 633 10.24 22.23 29.47
C GLN A 633 8.91 22.97 29.65
N ALA A 634 7.78 22.28 29.44
CA ALA A 634 6.45 22.85 29.67
C ALA A 634 6.18 23.08 31.17
N GLY A 635 6.59 22.13 32.03
CA GLY A 635 6.29 22.18 33.46
C GLY A 635 4.78 22.38 33.72
N SER A 636 4.44 23.31 34.61
CA SER A 636 3.03 23.64 34.93
C SER A 636 2.24 24.34 33.81
N ARG A 637 2.84 24.59 32.64
CA ARG A 637 2.11 24.98 31.42
C ARG A 637 1.51 23.76 30.69
N GLY A 638 2.08 22.56 30.88
CA GLY A 638 1.68 21.33 30.18
C GLY A 638 0.17 21.06 30.27
N ASP A 639 -0.35 21.00 31.50
CA ASP A 639 -1.78 20.77 31.80
C ASP A 639 -2.71 21.76 31.07
N LYS A 640 -2.27 23.02 30.89
CA LYS A 640 -3.06 24.06 30.22
C LYS A 640 -3.07 23.88 28.71
N ILE A 641 -1.91 23.55 28.14
CA ILE A 641 -1.75 23.26 26.71
C ILE A 641 -2.58 22.01 26.37
N GLU A 642 -2.45 20.93 27.15
CA GLU A 642 -3.24 19.71 27.00
C GLU A 642 -4.75 19.94 27.12
N ALA A 643 -5.21 20.69 28.13
CA ALA A 643 -6.62 21.03 28.27
C ALA A 643 -7.14 21.87 27.08
N SER A 644 -6.31 22.74 26.51
CA SER A 644 -6.62 23.53 25.32
C SER A 644 -6.77 22.62 24.07
N THR A 645 -5.86 21.66 23.91
CA THR A 645 -5.89 20.62 22.87
C THR A 645 -7.17 19.78 22.97
N HIS A 646 -7.50 19.27 24.17
CA HIS A 646 -8.70 18.47 24.41
C HIS A 646 -10.01 19.27 24.21
N ALA A 647 -9.99 20.58 24.49
CA ALA A 647 -11.12 21.48 24.23
C ALA A 647 -11.36 21.76 22.73
N GLY A 648 -10.43 21.37 21.84
CA GLY A 648 -10.53 21.57 20.40
C GLY A 648 -9.98 22.91 19.90
N HIS A 649 -9.15 23.59 20.69
CA HIS A 649 -8.47 24.81 20.24
C HIS A 649 -7.33 24.47 19.26
N ALA A 650 -7.14 25.31 18.25
CA ALA A 650 -6.02 25.20 17.31
C ALA A 650 -4.72 25.69 17.95
N ASN A 651 -4.07 24.83 18.74
CA ASN A 651 -2.93 25.18 19.59
C ASN A 651 -1.61 24.47 19.21
N LYS A 652 -1.51 23.86 18.02
CA LYS A 652 -0.27 23.24 17.51
C LYS A 652 0.99 24.10 17.67
N HIS A 653 0.85 25.42 17.52
CA HIS A 653 1.93 26.39 17.68
C HIS A 653 2.54 26.43 19.10
N GLU A 654 1.79 26.07 20.15
CA GLU A 654 2.32 25.95 21.51
C GLU A 654 3.30 24.78 21.62
N TYR A 655 3.04 23.68 20.91
CA TYR A 655 3.93 22.53 20.85
C TYR A 655 5.19 22.83 20.02
N ASP A 656 5.06 23.55 18.90
CA ASP A 656 6.22 24.02 18.14
C ASP A 656 7.12 24.92 18.99
N GLN A 657 6.53 25.85 19.77
CA GLN A 657 7.28 26.68 20.71
C GLN A 657 8.00 25.86 21.79
N LEU A 658 7.38 24.80 22.32
CA LEU A 658 8.05 23.92 23.28
C LEU A 658 9.24 23.17 22.65
N ILE A 659 9.16 22.78 21.38
CA ILE A 659 10.28 22.17 20.65
C ILE A 659 11.42 23.20 20.46
N ASP A 660 11.08 24.46 20.17
CA ASP A 660 12.05 25.57 20.10
C ASP A 660 12.70 25.85 21.46
N ASP A 661 11.92 25.86 22.55
CA ASP A 661 12.39 26.07 23.92
C ASP A 661 13.34 24.92 24.37
N VAL A 662 13.05 23.68 24.01
CA VAL A 662 13.91 22.50 24.26
C VAL A 662 15.25 22.61 23.51
N GLU A 663 15.24 23.08 22.26
CA GLU A 663 16.46 23.36 21.50
C GLU A 663 17.27 24.50 22.13
N ALA A 664 16.61 25.59 22.54
CA ALA A 664 17.25 26.72 23.22
C ALA A 664 17.87 26.33 24.57
N ALA A 665 17.31 25.32 25.25
CA ALA A 665 17.88 24.72 26.45
C ALA A 665 19.08 23.78 26.18
N GLY A 666 19.49 23.61 24.92
CA GLY A 666 20.65 22.79 24.54
C GLY A 666 20.43 21.28 24.67
N LYS A 667 19.17 20.83 24.69
CA LYS A 667 18.84 19.40 24.71
C LYS A 667 19.09 18.73 23.35
N PRO A 668 19.25 17.39 23.28
CA PRO A 668 19.37 16.67 22.02
C PRO A 668 18.15 16.88 21.12
N MET A 669 18.38 17.13 19.83
CA MET A 669 17.34 17.41 18.84
C MET A 669 17.48 16.48 17.64
N LEU A 670 16.41 15.78 17.28
CA LEU A 670 16.33 15.11 15.98
C LEU A 670 16.30 16.20 14.89
N ARG A 671 17.11 16.04 13.84
CA ARG A 671 17.13 16.94 12.67
C ARG A 671 16.62 16.22 11.44
N LEU A 672 15.78 16.90 10.69
CA LEU A 672 15.22 16.46 9.41
C LEU A 672 15.53 17.54 8.36
N SER A 673 15.48 17.19 7.08
CA SER A 673 15.74 18.12 5.98
C SER A 673 14.59 19.11 5.74
N GLY A 674 13.39 18.81 6.23
CA GLY A 674 12.18 19.61 5.99
C GLY A 674 11.55 19.41 4.61
N ASN A 675 12.14 18.57 3.74
CA ASN A 675 11.58 18.27 2.42
C ASN A 675 10.44 17.23 2.46
N LYS A 676 10.25 16.56 3.61
CA LYS A 676 9.19 15.59 3.91
C LYS A 676 9.31 14.25 3.17
N ASN A 677 10.45 13.98 2.52
CA ASN A 677 10.72 12.75 1.79
C ASN A 677 11.68 11.81 2.55
N GLU A 678 11.93 12.08 3.83
CA GLU A 678 12.71 11.23 4.71
C GLU A 678 12.02 9.87 4.90
N PHE A 679 12.81 8.81 4.77
CA PHE A 679 12.42 7.46 5.15
C PHE A 679 13.10 7.05 6.46
N ALA A 680 12.58 6.00 7.09
CA ALA A 680 13.12 5.33 8.26
C ALA A 680 14.65 5.24 8.31
N TYR A 681 15.26 4.89 7.17
CA TYR A 681 16.69 4.65 7.00
C TYR A 681 17.54 5.93 6.89
N ASP A 682 16.92 7.10 6.69
CA ASP A 682 17.61 8.40 6.63
C ASP A 682 17.75 9.05 8.02
N VAL A 683 17.03 8.55 9.02
CA VAL A 683 16.97 9.17 10.34
C VAL A 683 18.28 8.97 11.10
N ILE A 684 18.94 10.07 11.44
CA ILE A 684 20.13 10.12 12.28
C ILE A 684 19.73 10.72 13.63
N TRP A 685 19.83 9.90 14.68
CA TRP A 685 19.57 10.33 16.06
C TRP A 685 20.75 11.15 16.63
N PRO A 686 20.48 12.14 17.50
CA PRO A 686 21.48 13.00 18.12
C PRO A 686 22.32 12.31 19.21
#